data_AF-A0A0D8ZPM0-F1
#
_entry.id   AF-A0A0D8ZPM0-F1
#
_cell.length_a   1.000
_cell.length_b   1.000
_cell.length_c   1.000
_cell.angle_alpha   90.00
_cell.angle_beta   90.00
_cell.angle_gamma   90.00
#
_symmetry.space_group_name_H-M   'P 1'
#
loop_
_entity.id
_entity.type
_entity.pdbx_description
1 polymer ?
#
loop_
_entity_poly.entity_id
_entity_poly.type
_entity_poly.pdbx_seq_one_letter_code
_entity_poly.pdbx_strand_id
1 'polypeptide(L)'
;MMQTHRRSKRVRWIALFLIGTLTSFLLYVPTQSLAQNASPTSTPNSCSNITVPLTPDELTYARASWQYFVKNYQPATGLTNATGGYPSTTLWDVGNYVMALNSARWLNLIDQADFDARLNKFLTTLSGLRLFEDTLPNKAYNTTNAQMSDYGNNPVERGIGWSALDIGRLLAAFDVVRSCHPQYNDWLTSIVTKWQIGRSLAKGQLQGATIQADKSTLLVQEGRLGYEEYAARGYERWGFKADKAIAFEPFTLVEINGVKIPVDTRDFQTTNANNYVVSESYILDAIEFGLQGDLADYAARVLEVQKRRYEETGQLTAVTEDNIDQAPYFLYNTVYANGKTWATITDTNQPYPQLRSISTKAAFGWRYLYPDNAYAQKLFDAVKDLRSPEDSGYYAGIYEETKQPNKALTGNTNGLILEILYYKARGNRPLIASSGVSVSTGTPGENTPPPAETPSPNAQVTISTPANPAPTKPKLLEVAVEPIAAVGKPKSASIKLAKPLSAVEKRYATAAWQYFDTNYHDKNGLIDDRSDFKGATLWGLGDYLAALHAARSLDIISAQKFDYRVRHLLAAVGKLPLFAGELPNRGYDTRSLKPVDYGGNVVPEGTGWSALDVGRMLAALYNLKTFHPEYTTAVDKIVLDWSYLRVVRDGILSSANVTKDADGRFFTRVNPETRLGYEEYAARAFQLWGFDVNKSAVGGEYQTAEVEGMKVPIQRRRNDTNTKNQYTVSDPFLLYGLEFGLDPKMRSLFEPILMAQAERYRQTKTLTASATTLIDRKPYTIHSTIIAEGKPWVAVGDDGEPAPDERLVSTAVAFAFQALVPDNEYTQELAAATTDLYNPLLGFYEGFYEKTGKTAIGFTSSTNSTILQSLLYSATQQPFIQPNRNAKSPWWRAIASGNSGRGLPTIAKPQAQMMSDNAGKYWVTSDR
;
A
#
# COMPACT_ATOMS: atom_id res chain seq x y z
N MET A 1 78.18 -42.13 19.99
CA MET A 1 76.85 -42.64 20.39
C MET A 1 75.79 -41.55 20.73
N MET A 2 76.11 -40.24 20.71
CA MET A 2 75.13 -39.15 20.93
C MET A 2 74.50 -38.54 19.66
N GLN A 3 74.98 -38.87 18.45
CA GLN A 3 74.42 -38.34 17.20
C GLN A 3 73.24 -39.15 16.65
N THR A 4 73.19 -40.46 16.92
CA THR A 4 72.08 -41.34 16.49
C THR A 4 70.80 -41.12 17.30
N HIS A 5 70.91 -40.70 18.57
CA HIS A 5 69.76 -40.36 19.42
C HIS A 5 69.13 -38.99 19.12
N ARG A 6 69.91 -38.01 18.63
CA ARG A 6 69.36 -36.72 18.17
C ARG A 6 68.65 -36.82 16.82
N ARG A 7 69.10 -37.73 15.94
CA ARG A 7 68.45 -37.97 14.63
C ARG A 7 67.11 -38.70 14.78
N SER A 8 67.03 -39.69 15.66
CA SER A 8 65.77 -40.40 15.98
C SER A 8 64.71 -39.48 16.59
N LYS A 9 65.09 -38.60 17.54
CA LYS A 9 64.15 -37.61 18.10
C LYS A 9 63.68 -36.60 17.05
N ARG A 10 64.58 -36.06 16.21
CA ARG A 10 64.18 -35.11 15.15
C ARG A 10 63.24 -35.73 14.11
N VAL A 11 63.47 -36.97 13.71
CA VAL A 11 62.57 -37.68 12.79
C VAL A 11 61.21 -37.96 13.45
N ARG A 12 61.18 -38.25 14.75
CA ARG A 12 59.92 -38.43 15.51
C ARG A 12 59.15 -37.11 15.69
N TRP A 13 59.84 -36.00 15.90
CA TRP A 13 59.23 -34.66 15.96
C TRP A 13 58.76 -34.17 14.60
N ILE A 14 59.49 -34.49 13.51
CA ILE A 14 59.06 -34.18 12.14
C ILE A 14 57.88 -35.07 11.74
N ALA A 15 57.85 -36.35 12.14
CA ALA A 15 56.71 -37.23 11.90
C ALA A 15 55.48 -36.83 12.74
N LEU A 16 55.65 -36.41 13.99
CA LEU A 16 54.56 -35.87 14.82
C LEU A 16 54.07 -34.51 14.32
N PHE A 17 54.98 -33.67 13.78
CA PHE A 17 54.62 -32.42 13.13
C PHE A 17 53.88 -32.67 11.82
N LEU A 18 54.32 -33.63 11.00
CA LEU A 18 53.68 -34.02 9.75
C LEU A 18 52.33 -34.70 9.98
N ILE A 19 52.21 -35.58 10.97
CA ILE A 19 50.95 -36.20 11.39
C ILE A 19 50.03 -35.14 11.99
N GLY A 20 50.54 -34.19 12.78
CA GLY A 20 49.80 -33.04 13.30
C GLY A 20 49.30 -32.09 12.21
N THR A 21 50.10 -31.83 11.17
CA THR A 21 49.65 -31.06 10.01
C THR A 21 48.67 -31.85 9.15
N LEU A 22 48.85 -33.17 8.95
CA LEU A 22 47.90 -33.99 8.20
C LEU A 22 46.56 -34.18 8.95
N THR A 23 46.56 -34.28 10.28
CA THR A 23 45.31 -34.30 11.07
C THR A 23 44.68 -32.92 11.21
N SER A 24 45.47 -31.84 11.20
CA SER A 24 44.93 -30.48 11.04
C SER A 24 44.30 -30.26 9.67
N PHE A 25 44.77 -30.93 8.60
CA PHE A 25 44.13 -30.89 7.29
C PHE A 25 42.94 -31.86 7.14
N LEU A 26 42.82 -32.90 7.98
CA LEU A 26 41.69 -33.85 8.00
C LEU A 26 40.57 -33.48 8.98
N LEU A 27 40.81 -32.56 9.92
CA LEU A 27 39.81 -32.02 10.86
C LEU A 27 39.59 -30.51 10.73
N TYR A 28 40.18 -29.86 9.72
CA TYR A 28 39.70 -28.56 9.26
C TYR A 28 38.40 -28.80 8.51
N VAL A 29 37.27 -28.74 9.21
CA VAL A 29 36.00 -28.44 8.56
C VAL A 29 36.12 -26.97 8.16
N PRO A 30 36.23 -26.63 6.86
CA PRO A 30 36.02 -25.25 6.47
C PRO A 30 34.59 -24.95 6.89
N THR A 31 34.39 -24.05 7.86
CA THR A 31 33.16 -23.27 7.88
C THR A 31 33.20 -22.52 6.56
N GLN A 32 32.54 -23.09 5.54
CA GLN A 32 32.27 -22.39 4.31
C GLN A 32 31.64 -21.06 4.73
N SER A 33 32.31 -19.98 4.40
CA SER A 33 31.63 -18.70 4.27
C SER A 33 30.43 -18.96 3.37
N LEU A 34 29.22 -18.82 3.90
CA LEU A 34 28.00 -18.74 3.09
C LEU A 34 27.98 -17.37 2.41
N ALA A 35 28.94 -17.15 1.52
CA ALA A 35 29.00 -16.07 0.57
C ALA A 35 29.34 -16.70 -0.79
N GLN A 36 28.42 -16.49 -1.74
CA GLN A 36 28.48 -16.93 -3.15
C GLN A 36 28.10 -18.40 -3.44
N ASN A 37 26.81 -18.68 -3.29
CA ASN A 37 26.05 -19.38 -4.34
C ASN A 37 24.68 -18.70 -4.42
N ALA A 38 24.49 -17.86 -5.43
CA ALA A 38 23.16 -17.35 -5.76
C ALA A 38 22.36 -18.51 -6.36
N SER A 39 21.57 -19.18 -5.54
CA SER A 39 20.49 -20.05 -6.00
C SER A 39 19.47 -19.21 -6.80
N PRO A 40 18.98 -19.66 -7.96
CA PRO A 40 18.03 -18.91 -8.79
C PRO A 40 16.57 -18.95 -8.25
N THR A 41 16.40 -19.00 -6.93
CA THR A 41 15.10 -19.19 -6.26
C THR A 41 14.80 -18.20 -5.13
N SER A 42 15.56 -17.11 -4.99
CA SER A 42 15.18 -16.04 -4.06
C SER A 42 14.09 -15.16 -4.68
N THR A 43 12.87 -15.28 -4.16
CA THR A 43 11.81 -14.26 -4.25
C THR A 43 12.44 -12.86 -4.10
N PRO A 44 12.16 -11.88 -4.97
CA PRO A 44 12.74 -10.55 -4.83
C PRO A 44 12.34 -9.97 -3.47
N ASN A 45 13.33 -9.78 -2.62
CA ASN A 45 13.18 -9.23 -1.29
C ASN A 45 12.65 -7.80 -1.37
N SER A 46 11.48 -7.53 -0.76
CA SER A 46 10.79 -6.23 -0.83
C SER A 46 11.62 -5.07 -0.27
N CYS A 47 12.64 -5.35 0.55
CA CYS A 47 13.57 -4.36 1.07
C CYS A 47 14.60 -3.87 0.02
N SER A 48 14.85 -4.67 -1.03
CA SER A 48 15.72 -4.29 -2.14
C SER A 48 15.08 -3.34 -3.15
N ASN A 49 13.76 -3.15 -3.07
CA ASN A 49 12.99 -2.42 -4.07
C ASN A 49 13.01 -0.91 -3.76
N ILE A 50 14.09 -0.24 -4.18
CA ILE A 50 14.20 1.23 -4.19
C ILE A 50 13.45 1.77 -5.41
N THR A 51 12.27 2.36 -5.17
CA THR A 51 11.35 2.83 -6.22
C THR A 51 11.45 4.34 -6.47
N VAL A 52 11.99 5.10 -5.50
CA VAL A 52 12.25 6.54 -5.60
C VAL A 52 13.68 6.82 -5.15
N PRO A 53 14.71 6.60 -6.00
CA PRO A 53 16.10 6.78 -5.62
C PRO A 53 16.39 8.12 -4.93
N LEU A 54 17.40 8.13 -4.05
CA LEU A 54 17.82 9.36 -3.40
C LEU A 54 18.33 10.37 -4.43
N THR A 55 17.94 11.64 -4.27
CA THR A 55 18.56 12.76 -4.99
C THR A 55 20.02 12.94 -4.56
N PRO A 56 20.84 13.71 -5.29
CA PRO A 56 22.22 13.98 -4.88
C PRO A 56 22.33 14.59 -3.47
N ASP A 57 21.42 15.49 -3.12
CA ASP A 57 21.36 16.09 -1.79
C ASP A 57 20.96 15.07 -0.73
N GLU A 58 19.94 14.26 -1.00
CA GLU A 58 19.52 13.18 -0.10
C GLU A 58 20.60 12.12 0.12
N LEU A 59 21.37 11.79 -0.93
CA LEU A 59 22.52 10.90 -0.81
C LEU A 59 23.61 11.53 0.06
N THR A 60 23.79 12.85 0.00
CA THR A 60 24.69 13.58 0.88
C THR A 60 24.23 13.50 2.33
N TYR A 61 22.92 13.66 2.57
CA TYR A 61 22.34 13.51 3.91
C TYR A 61 22.55 12.08 4.43
N ALA A 62 22.25 11.07 3.62
CA ALA A 62 22.42 9.67 3.98
C ALA A 62 23.88 9.32 4.29
N ARG A 63 24.83 9.77 3.46
CA ARG A 63 26.27 9.56 3.71
C ARG A 63 26.73 10.22 5.00
N ALA A 64 26.35 11.47 5.23
CA ALA A 64 26.70 12.17 6.46
C ALA A 64 26.13 11.44 7.69
N SER A 65 24.86 11.02 7.65
CA SER A 65 24.26 10.27 8.75
C SER A 65 24.92 8.91 8.98
N TRP A 66 25.28 8.17 7.93
CA TRP A 66 26.00 6.90 8.07
C TRP A 66 27.38 7.07 8.68
N GLN A 67 28.05 8.19 8.40
CA GLN A 67 29.38 8.49 8.91
C GLN A 67 29.43 8.58 10.44
N TYR A 68 28.33 8.94 11.10
CA TYR A 68 28.22 8.84 12.56
C TYR A 68 28.51 7.41 13.04
N PHE A 69 27.88 6.41 12.42
CA PHE A 69 28.05 5.00 12.79
C PHE A 69 29.41 4.47 12.40
N VAL A 70 30.01 4.95 11.31
CA VAL A 70 31.40 4.63 10.95
C VAL A 70 32.37 5.05 12.06
N LYS A 71 32.24 6.28 12.58
CA LYS A 71 33.13 6.81 13.64
C LYS A 71 32.88 6.22 15.02
N ASN A 72 31.66 5.77 15.29
CA ASN A 72 31.25 5.30 16.61
C ASN A 72 31.11 3.77 16.71
N TYR A 73 31.47 3.04 15.66
CA TYR A 73 31.48 1.58 15.64
C TYR A 73 32.62 1.00 16.49
N GLN A 74 32.30 -0.02 17.28
CA GLN A 74 33.24 -0.74 18.14
C GLN A 74 33.57 -2.11 17.53
N PRO A 75 34.73 -2.29 16.87
CA PRO A 75 35.05 -3.54 16.18
C PRO A 75 35.07 -4.78 17.10
N ALA A 76 35.36 -4.59 18.38
CA ALA A 76 35.44 -5.67 19.37
C ALA A 76 34.08 -6.29 19.71
N THR A 77 32.98 -5.56 19.53
CA THR A 77 31.61 -5.95 19.92
C THR A 77 30.60 -5.85 18.79
N GLY A 78 30.90 -5.08 17.74
CA GLY A 78 29.93 -4.76 16.69
C GLY A 78 28.87 -3.74 17.11
N LEU A 79 28.93 -3.21 18.34
CA LEU A 79 28.04 -2.16 18.85
C LEU A 79 28.48 -0.78 18.36
N THR A 80 27.60 0.20 18.50
CA THR A 80 27.89 1.61 18.22
C THR A 80 27.55 2.49 19.42
N ASN A 81 28.31 3.56 19.63
CA ASN A 81 28.03 4.52 20.69
C ASN A 81 26.70 5.26 20.44
N ALA A 82 25.88 5.40 21.48
CA ALA A 82 24.66 6.21 21.47
C ALA A 82 24.96 7.69 21.28
N THR A 83 26.02 8.18 21.93
CA THR A 83 26.52 9.55 21.83
C THR A 83 27.96 9.54 21.33
N GLY A 84 28.29 10.48 20.45
CA GLY A 84 29.61 10.60 19.82
C GLY A 84 30.76 10.54 20.82
N GLY A 85 31.66 9.57 20.66
CA GLY A 85 32.83 9.40 21.52
C GLY A 85 32.57 8.88 22.93
N TYR A 86 31.32 8.60 23.32
CA TYR A 86 30.97 8.06 24.63
C TYR A 86 30.60 6.57 24.53
N PRO A 87 31.41 5.64 25.08
CA PRO A 87 31.27 4.20 24.82
C PRO A 87 30.11 3.54 25.59
N SER A 88 28.89 4.00 25.37
CA SER A 88 27.66 3.52 25.99
C SER A 88 26.55 3.41 24.95
N THR A 89 25.62 2.47 25.15
CA THR A 89 24.42 2.31 24.34
C THR A 89 23.25 1.83 25.19
N THR A 90 22.05 2.32 24.88
CA THR A 90 20.79 1.69 25.31
C THR A 90 20.30 0.69 24.27
N LEU A 91 19.22 -0.03 24.56
CA LEU A 91 18.60 -0.90 23.57
C LEU A 91 17.83 -0.10 22.51
N TRP A 92 17.31 1.08 22.85
CA TRP A 92 16.76 2.02 21.87
C TRP A 92 17.80 2.38 20.82
N ASP A 93 19.01 2.74 21.26
CA ASP A 93 20.14 3.10 20.38
C ASP A 93 20.61 1.91 19.54
N VAL A 94 20.60 0.70 20.11
CA VAL A 94 20.88 -0.52 19.36
C VAL A 94 19.85 -0.74 18.26
N GLY A 95 18.56 -0.54 18.55
CA GLY A 95 17.50 -0.60 17.53
C GLY A 95 17.76 0.40 16.40
N ASN A 96 18.09 1.65 16.74
CA ASN A 96 18.44 2.69 15.76
C ASN A 96 19.66 2.31 14.90
N TYR A 97 20.70 1.73 15.49
CA TYR A 97 21.86 1.25 14.74
C TYR A 97 21.50 0.11 13.78
N VAL A 98 20.70 -0.86 14.22
CA VAL A 98 20.29 -2.00 13.39
C VAL A 98 19.46 -1.51 12.20
N MET A 99 18.56 -0.56 12.41
CA MET A 99 17.77 0.09 11.35
C MET A 99 18.64 0.91 10.40
N ALA A 100 19.62 1.65 10.93
CA ALA A 100 20.59 2.40 10.14
C ALA A 100 21.46 1.49 9.28
N LEU A 101 21.93 0.36 9.83
CA LEU A 101 22.75 -0.63 9.13
C LEU A 101 21.97 -1.28 7.97
N ASN A 102 20.70 -1.65 8.21
CA ASN A 102 19.79 -2.12 7.16
C ASN A 102 19.58 -1.04 6.08
N SER A 103 19.34 0.21 6.48
CA SER A 103 19.13 1.34 5.56
C SER A 103 20.38 1.60 4.72
N ALA A 104 21.57 1.62 5.33
CA ALA A 104 22.84 1.81 4.63
C ALA A 104 23.10 0.72 3.59
N ARG A 105 22.74 -0.53 3.91
CA ARG A 105 22.86 -1.65 2.96
C ARG A 105 21.96 -1.49 1.74
N TRP A 106 20.71 -1.11 1.93
CA TRP A 106 19.73 -0.99 0.85
C TRP A 106 19.79 0.32 0.08
N LEU A 107 20.29 1.39 0.70
CA LEU A 107 20.66 2.64 0.04
C LEU A 107 22.03 2.57 -0.66
N ASN A 108 22.69 1.41 -0.62
CA ASN A 108 23.98 1.15 -1.25
C ASN A 108 25.10 2.10 -0.76
N LEU A 109 25.07 2.45 0.53
CA LEU A 109 26.14 3.16 1.22
C LEU A 109 27.27 2.20 1.64
N ILE A 110 26.91 0.94 1.88
CA ILE A 110 27.82 -0.18 2.16
C ILE A 110 27.43 -1.38 1.31
N ASP A 111 28.39 -2.27 1.04
CA ASP A 111 28.14 -3.52 0.33
C ASP A 111 27.63 -4.62 1.28
N GLN A 112 27.30 -5.79 0.70
CA GLN A 112 26.82 -6.93 1.47
C GLN A 112 27.88 -7.47 2.44
N ALA A 113 29.16 -7.43 2.08
CA ALA A 113 30.22 -7.99 2.90
C ALA A 113 30.47 -7.16 4.16
N ASP A 114 30.45 -5.82 4.05
CA ASP A 114 30.54 -4.92 5.20
C ASP A 114 29.30 -5.05 6.09
N PHE A 115 28.11 -5.13 5.49
CA PHE A 115 26.87 -5.39 6.23
C PHE A 115 26.94 -6.69 7.03
N ASP A 116 27.29 -7.81 6.37
CA ASP A 116 27.37 -9.12 7.01
C ASP A 116 28.45 -9.13 8.10
N ALA A 117 29.61 -8.51 7.87
CA ALA A 117 30.68 -8.43 8.87
C ALA A 117 30.23 -7.68 10.14
N ARG A 118 29.58 -6.53 9.98
CA ARG A 118 29.05 -5.73 11.10
C ARG A 118 27.92 -6.44 11.83
N LEU A 119 26.95 -6.98 11.08
CA LEU A 119 25.79 -7.65 11.66
C LEU A 119 26.19 -8.96 12.35
N ASN A 120 27.05 -9.78 11.75
CA ASN A 120 27.55 -11.01 12.38
C ASN A 120 28.27 -10.71 13.69
N LYS A 121 29.10 -9.66 13.71
CA LYS A 121 29.83 -9.26 14.91
C LYS A 121 28.87 -8.81 16.00
N PHE A 122 27.92 -7.95 15.65
CA PHE A 122 26.85 -7.48 16.54
C PHE A 122 26.03 -8.64 17.12
N LEU A 123 25.52 -9.55 16.27
CA LEU A 123 24.69 -10.68 16.70
C LEU A 123 25.46 -11.67 17.58
N THR A 124 26.75 -11.87 17.31
CA THR A 124 27.63 -12.68 18.16
C THR A 124 27.72 -12.11 19.57
N THR A 125 27.95 -10.80 19.68
CA THR A 125 27.99 -10.13 20.97
C THR A 125 26.64 -10.14 21.65
N LEU A 126 25.56 -9.83 20.93
CA LEU A 126 24.20 -9.82 21.45
C LEU A 126 23.76 -11.18 22.01
N SER A 127 24.16 -12.27 21.33
CA SER A 127 23.87 -13.66 21.75
C SER A 127 24.51 -14.05 23.08
N GLY A 128 25.57 -13.34 23.49
CA GLY A 128 26.33 -13.57 24.71
C GLY A 128 26.20 -12.46 25.74
N LEU A 129 25.27 -11.51 25.56
CA LEU A 129 25.04 -10.45 26.54
C LEU A 129 24.63 -11.04 27.89
N ARG A 130 25.23 -10.52 28.96
CA ARG A 130 24.69 -10.71 30.30
C ARG A 130 23.38 -9.94 30.42
N LEU A 131 22.34 -10.60 30.92
CA LEU A 131 21.01 -10.02 31.07
C LEU A 131 20.84 -9.55 32.52
N PHE A 132 19.97 -8.55 32.72
CA PHE A 132 19.52 -8.19 34.05
C PHE A 132 18.76 -9.37 34.66
N GLU A 133 19.25 -9.87 35.79
CA GLU A 133 18.71 -11.04 36.49
C GLU A 133 18.52 -12.27 35.59
N ASP A 134 19.38 -12.44 34.58
CA ASP A 134 19.32 -13.54 33.61
C ASP A 134 17.97 -13.64 32.84
N THR A 135 17.25 -12.51 32.74
CA THR A 135 15.89 -12.49 32.19
C THR A 135 15.75 -11.64 30.94
N LEU A 136 16.09 -10.35 31.04
CA LEU A 136 15.92 -9.37 29.98
C LEU A 136 17.16 -8.49 29.87
N PRO A 137 17.44 -7.89 28.71
CA PRO A 137 18.59 -7.02 28.57
C PRO A 137 18.55 -5.83 29.54
N ASN A 138 19.70 -5.48 30.08
CA ASN A 138 19.89 -4.27 30.89
C ASN A 138 19.60 -2.99 30.09
N LYS A 139 19.21 -1.91 30.77
CA LYS A 139 18.95 -0.60 30.13
C LYS A 139 20.17 0.01 29.42
N ALA A 140 21.39 -0.26 29.88
CA ALA A 140 22.61 0.28 29.27
C ALA A 140 23.76 -0.73 29.24
N TYR A 141 24.57 -0.66 28.19
CA TYR A 141 25.78 -1.46 28.04
C TYR A 141 26.94 -0.60 27.57
N ASN A 142 28.14 -0.94 28.04
CA ASN A 142 29.36 -0.37 27.50
C ASN A 142 29.62 -0.96 26.11
N THR A 143 29.79 -0.10 25.11
CA THR A 143 29.91 -0.55 23.71
C THR A 143 31.25 -1.19 23.40
N THR A 144 32.32 -0.91 24.16
CA THR A 144 33.66 -1.47 23.88
C THR A 144 33.80 -2.93 24.30
N ASN A 145 33.04 -3.37 25.31
CA ASN A 145 33.19 -4.68 25.93
C ASN A 145 31.87 -5.43 26.20
N ALA A 146 30.72 -4.81 25.90
CA ALA A 146 29.38 -5.35 26.08
C ALA A 146 29.00 -5.69 27.54
N GLN A 147 29.69 -5.10 28.52
CA GLN A 147 29.33 -5.24 29.94
C GLN A 147 28.13 -4.37 30.28
N MET A 148 27.26 -4.86 31.19
CA MET A 148 26.17 -4.07 31.75
C MET A 148 26.74 -2.83 32.46
N SER A 149 26.18 -1.67 32.15
CA SER A 149 26.55 -0.40 32.77
C SER A 149 25.33 0.34 33.30
N ASP A 150 25.55 1.35 34.13
CA ASP A 150 24.56 2.39 34.39
C ASP A 150 24.59 3.45 33.27
N TYR A 151 23.74 4.48 33.38
CA TYR A 151 23.74 5.60 32.43
C TYR A 151 25.00 6.47 32.49
N GLY A 152 25.76 6.42 33.59
CA GLY A 152 27.08 7.02 33.72
C GLY A 152 28.20 6.19 33.10
N ASN A 153 27.86 5.05 32.47
CA ASN A 153 28.78 4.08 31.87
C ASN A 153 29.72 3.41 32.90
N ASN A 154 29.30 3.36 34.17
CA ASN A 154 30.00 2.58 35.19
C ASN A 154 29.54 1.12 35.11
N PRO A 155 30.47 0.14 35.17
CA PRO A 155 30.09 -1.28 35.20
C PRO A 155 29.20 -1.61 36.40
N VAL A 156 28.11 -2.33 36.15
CA VAL A 156 27.19 -2.80 37.20
C VAL A 156 26.97 -4.30 37.04
N GLU A 157 27.39 -5.08 38.05
CA GLU A 157 27.38 -6.54 37.95
C GLU A 157 25.97 -7.13 37.79
N ARG A 158 24.97 -6.52 38.44
CA ARG A 158 23.56 -6.93 38.36
C ARG A 158 22.80 -6.26 37.21
N GLY A 159 23.20 -5.06 36.80
CA GLY A 159 22.42 -4.16 35.94
C GLY A 159 21.54 -3.18 36.75
N ILE A 160 20.71 -2.41 36.05
CA ILE A 160 19.81 -1.34 36.54
C ILE A 160 18.33 -1.56 36.13
N GLY A 161 17.99 -2.77 35.67
CA GLY A 161 16.66 -3.13 35.17
C GLY A 161 16.59 -3.16 33.65
N TRP A 162 15.38 -3.23 33.09
CA TRP A 162 15.10 -3.22 31.65
C TRP A 162 14.10 -2.12 31.29
N SER A 163 14.09 -1.71 30.02
CA SER A 163 13.08 -0.83 29.42
C SER A 163 12.24 -1.65 28.45
N ALA A 164 10.92 -1.68 28.67
CA ALA A 164 9.98 -2.31 27.75
C ALA A 164 9.86 -1.54 26.43
N LEU A 165 10.02 -0.21 26.45
CA LEU A 165 10.01 0.60 25.22
C LEU A 165 11.22 0.28 24.34
N ASP A 166 12.40 0.19 24.95
CA ASP A 166 13.65 -0.14 24.24
C ASP A 166 13.61 -1.56 23.68
N ILE A 167 13.05 -2.52 24.43
CA ILE A 167 12.82 -3.88 23.94
C ILE A 167 11.87 -3.83 22.73
N GLY A 168 10.76 -3.08 22.81
CA GLY A 168 9.82 -2.91 21.70
C GLY A 168 10.48 -2.36 20.43
N ARG A 169 11.29 -1.30 20.55
CA ARG A 169 12.09 -0.73 19.45
C ARG A 169 13.03 -1.76 18.82
N LEU A 170 13.75 -2.52 19.65
CA LEU A 170 14.67 -3.53 19.14
C LEU A 170 13.95 -4.71 18.48
N LEU A 171 12.80 -5.13 19.02
CA LEU A 171 11.96 -6.16 18.42
C LEU A 171 11.42 -5.72 17.04
N ALA A 172 11.01 -4.46 16.90
CA ALA A 172 10.64 -3.88 15.60
C ALA A 172 11.83 -3.93 14.62
N ALA A 173 13.01 -3.49 15.05
CA ALA A 173 14.22 -3.52 14.22
C ALA A 173 14.60 -4.95 13.78
N PHE A 174 14.49 -5.94 14.66
CA PHE A 174 14.72 -7.34 14.30
C PHE A 174 13.67 -7.90 13.36
N ASP A 175 12.41 -7.45 13.45
CA ASP A 175 11.38 -7.82 12.49
C ASP A 175 11.73 -7.32 11.08
N VAL A 176 12.24 -6.09 10.99
CA VAL A 176 12.74 -5.53 9.73
C VAL A 176 13.92 -6.34 9.22
N VAL A 177 14.96 -6.58 10.04
CA VAL A 177 16.14 -7.32 9.59
C VAL A 177 15.83 -8.75 9.19
N ARG A 178 15.01 -9.50 9.94
CA ARG A 178 14.66 -10.88 9.54
C ARG A 178 13.82 -10.92 8.27
N SER A 179 13.04 -9.88 8.00
CA SER A 179 12.25 -9.75 6.76
C SER A 179 13.13 -9.36 5.58
N CYS A 180 14.04 -8.40 5.78
CA CYS A 180 14.96 -7.89 4.78
C CYS A 180 16.19 -8.78 4.57
N HIS A 181 16.53 -9.67 5.50
CA HIS A 181 17.71 -10.51 5.45
C HIS A 181 17.38 -11.87 6.07
N PRO A 182 16.56 -12.70 5.40
CA PRO A 182 16.01 -13.93 5.96
C PRO A 182 17.07 -14.95 6.37
N GLN A 183 18.30 -14.86 5.86
CA GLN A 183 19.42 -15.69 6.30
C GLN A 183 19.77 -15.49 7.80
N TYR A 184 19.35 -14.38 8.41
CA TYR A 184 19.56 -14.07 9.82
C TYR A 184 18.39 -14.45 10.73
N ASN A 185 17.28 -14.94 10.17
CA ASN A 185 16.05 -15.17 10.92
C ASN A 185 16.25 -16.13 12.11
N ASP A 186 16.94 -17.25 11.90
CA ASP A 186 17.11 -18.26 12.95
C ASP A 186 18.01 -17.75 14.08
N TRP A 187 19.03 -16.95 13.75
CA TRP A 187 19.91 -16.35 14.75
C TRP A 187 19.16 -15.32 15.60
N LEU A 188 18.43 -14.40 14.95
CA LEU A 188 17.59 -13.42 15.64
C LEU A 188 16.52 -14.10 16.51
N THR A 189 15.86 -15.13 15.98
CA THR A 189 14.88 -15.92 16.73
C THR A 189 15.50 -16.60 17.94
N SER A 190 16.71 -17.15 17.80
CA SER A 190 17.45 -17.76 18.91
C SER A 190 17.78 -16.76 20.01
N ILE A 191 18.18 -15.53 19.65
CA ILE A 191 18.45 -14.46 20.62
C ILE A 191 17.19 -14.08 21.38
N VAL A 192 16.10 -13.78 20.66
CA VAL A 192 14.83 -13.35 21.29
C VAL A 192 14.23 -14.46 22.15
N THR A 193 14.35 -15.73 21.75
CA THR A 193 13.83 -16.87 22.52
C THR A 193 14.57 -17.07 23.86
N LYS A 194 15.83 -16.63 23.97
CA LYS A 194 16.56 -16.64 25.26
C LYS A 194 16.07 -15.57 26.21
N TRP A 195 15.45 -14.50 25.70
CA TRP A 195 14.94 -13.41 26.51
C TRP A 195 13.54 -13.75 27.03
N GLN A 196 13.31 -13.53 28.32
CA GLN A 196 12.02 -13.75 28.95
C GLN A 196 11.08 -12.56 28.69
N ILE A 197 10.81 -12.25 27.40
CA ILE A 197 10.05 -11.07 26.94
C ILE A 197 8.72 -10.90 27.71
N GLY A 198 8.04 -12.00 28.02
CA GLY A 198 6.80 -11.98 28.80
C GLY A 198 6.91 -11.29 30.18
N ARG A 199 8.11 -11.17 30.77
CA ARG A 199 8.32 -10.43 32.02
C ARG A 199 8.17 -8.91 31.88
N SER A 200 8.28 -8.40 30.66
CA SER A 200 8.02 -6.99 30.34
C SER A 200 6.53 -6.74 30.02
N LEU A 201 5.65 -7.69 30.31
CA LEU A 201 4.21 -7.59 30.11
C LEU A 201 3.45 -7.97 31.38
N ALA A 202 2.55 -7.10 31.82
CA ALA A 202 1.61 -7.43 32.88
C ALA A 202 0.23 -6.88 32.57
N LYS A 203 -0.80 -7.74 32.65
CA LYS A 203 -2.21 -7.36 32.42
C LYS A 203 -2.46 -6.60 31.11
N GLY A 204 -1.70 -6.92 30.06
CA GLY A 204 -1.79 -6.29 28.74
C GLY A 204 -1.06 -4.95 28.60
N GLN A 205 -0.28 -4.52 29.60
CA GLN A 205 0.54 -3.30 29.56
C GLN A 205 2.03 -3.63 29.48
N LEU A 206 2.82 -2.70 28.93
CA LEU A 206 4.27 -2.75 28.94
C LEU A 206 4.81 -2.43 30.35
N GLN A 207 5.79 -3.21 30.81
CA GLN A 207 6.38 -3.10 32.15
C GLN A 207 7.90 -3.01 32.06
N GLY A 208 8.44 -1.86 32.41
CA GLY A 208 9.87 -1.68 32.66
C GLY A 208 10.25 -2.17 34.05
N ALA A 209 11.55 -2.26 34.33
CA ALA A 209 12.06 -2.54 35.67
C ALA A 209 13.04 -1.47 36.14
N THR A 210 13.01 -1.22 37.44
CA THR A 210 13.98 -0.38 38.15
C THR A 210 14.41 -1.06 39.45
N ILE A 211 15.50 -0.59 40.05
CA ILE A 211 16.01 -1.10 41.31
C ILE A 211 15.63 -0.13 42.43
N GLN A 212 14.99 -0.64 43.48
CA GLN A 212 14.66 0.13 44.67
C GLN A 212 15.87 0.28 45.60
N ALA A 213 15.76 1.18 46.58
CA ALA A 213 16.82 1.41 47.57
C ALA A 213 17.20 0.15 48.38
N ASP A 214 16.24 -0.75 48.61
CA ASP A 214 16.45 -2.05 49.28
C ASP A 214 17.03 -3.12 48.35
N LYS A 215 17.40 -2.74 47.12
CA LYS A 215 17.90 -3.57 46.01
C LYS A 215 16.85 -4.51 45.39
N SER A 216 15.59 -4.48 45.80
CA SER A 216 14.54 -5.25 45.12
C SER A 216 14.26 -4.70 43.70
N THR A 217 13.81 -5.57 42.80
CA THR A 217 13.35 -5.18 41.46
C THR A 217 11.90 -4.72 41.54
N LEU A 218 11.64 -3.48 41.10
CA LEU A 218 10.29 -2.94 40.96
C LEU A 218 9.89 -2.93 39.48
N LEU A 219 8.75 -3.53 39.17
CA LEU A 219 8.12 -3.38 37.86
C LEU A 219 7.29 -2.10 37.84
N VAL A 220 7.44 -1.33 36.76
CA VAL A 220 6.73 -0.07 36.55
C VAL A 220 6.05 -0.10 35.20
N GLN A 221 4.81 0.39 35.12
CA GLN A 221 4.18 0.59 33.82
C GLN A 221 4.96 1.66 33.07
N GLU A 222 5.40 1.33 31.85
CA GLU A 222 6.28 2.16 31.05
C GLU A 222 5.63 2.45 29.69
N GLY A 223 5.81 3.68 29.21
CA GLY A 223 5.16 4.17 28.00
C GLY A 223 4.02 5.13 28.28
N ARG A 224 3.87 6.09 27.37
CA ARG A 224 2.78 7.05 27.28
C ARG A 224 2.31 7.11 25.83
N LEU A 225 1.14 7.69 25.62
CA LEU A 225 0.52 7.84 24.30
C LEU A 225 1.55 8.27 23.22
N GLY A 226 1.59 7.51 22.13
CA GLY A 226 2.57 7.57 21.05
C GLY A 226 3.62 6.46 21.20
N TYR A 227 4.44 6.52 22.26
CA TYR A 227 5.54 5.57 22.45
C TYR A 227 5.08 4.19 22.94
N GLU A 228 4.05 4.15 23.78
CA GLU A 228 3.53 2.89 24.31
C GLU A 228 2.97 2.02 23.18
N GLU A 229 2.22 2.62 22.26
CA GLU A 229 1.65 1.93 21.11
C GLU A 229 2.73 1.51 20.13
N TYR A 230 3.64 2.42 19.78
CA TYR A 230 4.78 2.12 18.91
C TYR A 230 5.57 0.90 19.41
N ALA A 231 5.95 0.90 20.69
CA ALA A 231 6.68 -0.22 21.28
C ALA A 231 5.84 -1.50 21.29
N ALA A 232 4.56 -1.42 21.67
CA ALA A 232 3.66 -2.57 21.68
C ALA A 232 3.52 -3.24 20.31
N ARG A 233 3.52 -2.48 19.20
CA ARG A 233 3.53 -3.04 17.84
C ARG A 233 4.77 -3.89 17.59
N GLY A 234 5.93 -3.48 18.09
CA GLY A 234 7.16 -4.28 18.07
C GLY A 234 6.97 -5.64 18.76
N TYR A 235 6.29 -5.69 19.90
CA TYR A 235 5.94 -6.93 20.60
C TYR A 235 4.99 -7.83 19.79
N GLU A 236 3.99 -7.25 19.12
CA GLU A 236 3.04 -7.99 18.29
C GLU A 236 3.72 -8.74 17.14
N ARG A 237 4.80 -8.18 16.57
CA ARG A 237 5.60 -8.84 15.51
C ARG A 237 6.26 -10.14 15.97
N TRP A 238 6.40 -10.31 17.28
CA TRP A 238 6.98 -11.49 17.92
C TRP A 238 5.93 -12.33 18.65
N GLY A 239 4.63 -12.08 18.42
CA GLY A 239 3.53 -12.88 18.95
C GLY A 239 3.14 -12.56 20.40
N PHE A 240 3.68 -11.49 20.97
CA PHE A 240 3.29 -11.01 22.29
C PHE A 240 2.10 -10.05 22.19
N LYS A 241 1.19 -10.11 23.16
CA LYS A 241 -0.01 -9.26 23.20
C LYS A 241 0.09 -8.24 24.31
N ALA A 242 -0.15 -6.98 23.96
CA ALA A 242 -0.19 -5.85 24.87
C ALA A 242 -1.45 -5.00 24.59
N ASP A 243 -2.60 -5.64 24.61
CA ASP A 243 -3.87 -5.06 24.15
C ASP A 243 -4.21 -3.72 24.84
N LYS A 244 -3.81 -3.53 26.10
CA LYS A 244 -4.01 -2.24 26.81
C LYS A 244 -3.00 -1.18 26.40
N ALA A 245 -1.76 -1.58 26.16
CA ALA A 245 -0.72 -0.67 25.66
C ALA A 245 -1.05 -0.10 24.27
N ILE A 246 -1.86 -0.83 23.49
CA ILE A 246 -2.32 -0.41 22.15
C ILE A 246 -3.55 0.51 22.21
N ALA A 247 -4.29 0.52 23.33
CA ALA A 247 -5.63 1.08 23.40
C ALA A 247 -5.71 2.63 23.44
N PHE A 248 -4.59 3.36 23.46
CA PHE A 248 -4.46 4.80 23.73
C PHE A 248 -4.92 5.25 25.13
N GLU A 249 -5.83 4.53 25.78
CA GLU A 249 -6.35 4.93 27.08
C GLU A 249 -5.35 4.70 28.24
N PRO A 250 -5.31 5.62 29.22
CA PRO A 250 -6.19 6.78 29.37
C PRO A 250 -5.61 8.05 28.71
N PHE A 251 -6.45 8.77 27.96
CA PHE A 251 -6.08 10.06 27.37
C PHE A 251 -7.25 11.05 27.36
N THR A 252 -6.92 12.33 27.22
CA THR A 252 -7.87 13.43 27.03
C THR A 252 -7.39 14.34 25.89
N LEU A 253 -8.27 15.22 25.40
CA LEU A 253 -7.92 16.19 24.37
C LEU A 253 -7.70 17.58 25.01
N VAL A 254 -6.49 18.10 24.91
CA VAL A 254 -6.13 19.44 25.38
C VAL A 254 -6.04 20.39 24.19
N GLU A 255 -6.75 21.52 24.23
CA GLU A 255 -6.65 22.52 23.17
C GLU A 255 -5.37 23.37 23.34
N ILE A 256 -4.53 23.36 22.31
CA ILE A 256 -3.25 24.09 22.25
C ILE A 256 -3.20 24.77 20.88
N ASN A 257 -3.03 26.10 20.85
CA ASN A 257 -3.02 26.89 19.60
C ASN A 257 -4.22 26.56 18.66
N GLY A 258 -5.41 26.34 19.25
CA GLY A 258 -6.64 25.99 18.53
C GLY A 258 -6.67 24.57 17.93
N VAL A 259 -5.75 23.68 18.33
CA VAL A 259 -5.71 22.26 17.94
C VAL A 259 -5.95 21.41 19.18
N LYS A 260 -6.86 20.45 19.08
CA LYS A 260 -7.09 19.46 20.15
C LYS A 260 -6.03 18.38 20.08
N ILE A 261 -5.12 18.35 21.05
CA ILE A 261 -3.98 17.43 21.16
C ILE A 261 -4.30 16.30 22.14
N PRO A 262 -4.11 15.03 21.75
CA PRO A 262 -4.24 13.90 22.68
C PRO A 262 -3.11 13.93 23.71
N VAL A 263 -3.49 13.87 24.97
CA VAL A 263 -2.60 13.91 26.12
C VAL A 263 -2.95 12.75 27.03
N ASP A 264 -1.96 11.92 27.32
CA ASP A 264 -2.07 10.85 28.30
C ASP A 264 -2.36 11.44 29.70
N THR A 265 -3.35 10.91 30.42
CA THR A 265 -3.73 11.46 31.72
C THR A 265 -2.86 10.96 32.88
N ARG A 266 -1.95 10.01 32.64
CA ARG A 266 -0.97 9.52 33.62
C ARG A 266 0.18 10.50 33.77
N ASP A 267 0.02 11.47 34.66
CA ASP A 267 1.00 12.53 34.92
C ASP A 267 2.15 12.11 35.84
N PHE A 268 3.16 12.98 35.93
CA PHE A 268 4.33 12.77 36.77
C PHE A 268 3.99 12.67 38.26
N GLN A 269 3.02 13.43 38.75
CA GLN A 269 2.65 13.48 40.16
C GLN A 269 2.09 12.15 40.65
N THR A 270 1.29 11.48 39.81
CA THR A 270 0.62 10.23 40.15
C THR A 270 1.46 8.99 39.82
N THR A 271 2.36 9.09 38.84
CA THR A 271 3.07 7.91 38.30
C THR A 271 4.60 8.00 38.35
N ASN A 272 5.16 9.15 38.74
CA ASN A 272 6.59 9.45 38.67
C ASN A 272 7.20 9.31 37.25
N ALA A 273 6.36 9.45 36.23
CA ALA A 273 6.75 9.46 34.83
C ALA A 273 5.92 10.48 34.05
N ASN A 274 6.60 11.29 33.23
CA ASN A 274 5.97 12.42 32.52
C ASN A 274 5.16 11.94 31.30
N ASN A 275 4.08 12.65 30.98
CA ASN A 275 3.20 12.41 29.83
C ASN A 275 3.57 13.28 28.62
N TYR A 276 4.76 13.06 28.07
CA TYR A 276 5.24 13.86 26.94
C TYR A 276 4.42 13.65 25.67
N VAL A 277 4.05 14.75 25.01
CA VAL A 277 3.63 14.74 23.60
C VAL A 277 4.79 15.25 22.75
N VAL A 278 5.40 14.36 21.97
CA VAL A 278 6.60 14.59 21.16
C VAL A 278 6.42 14.07 19.74
N SER A 279 7.32 14.44 18.82
CA SER A 279 7.20 14.08 17.39
C SER A 279 7.70 12.68 17.04
N GLU A 280 8.80 12.21 17.66
CA GLU A 280 9.52 11.00 17.19
C GLU A 280 8.67 9.73 17.22
N SER A 281 7.84 9.52 18.26
CA SER A 281 6.97 8.33 18.33
C SER A 281 6.03 8.20 17.13
N TYR A 282 5.40 9.30 16.71
CA TYR A 282 4.53 9.33 15.54
C TYR A 282 5.32 9.18 14.23
N ILE A 283 6.50 9.80 14.15
CA ILE A 283 7.37 9.71 12.97
C ILE A 283 7.83 8.26 12.78
N LEU A 284 8.27 7.60 13.85
CA LEU A 284 8.68 6.20 13.84
C LEU A 284 7.51 5.27 13.49
N ASP A 285 6.35 5.44 14.10
CA ASP A 285 5.17 4.62 13.75
C ASP A 285 4.79 4.79 12.28
N ALA A 286 4.88 6.01 11.73
CA ALA A 286 4.64 6.26 10.31
C ALA A 286 5.62 5.56 9.37
N ILE A 287 6.90 5.68 9.69
CA ILE A 287 7.97 5.14 8.88
C ILE A 287 7.98 3.61 8.94
N GLU A 288 7.75 3.03 10.11
CA GLU A 288 7.86 1.59 10.29
C GLU A 288 6.54 0.86 10.08
N PHE A 289 5.43 1.34 10.62
CA PHE A 289 4.14 0.64 10.65
C PHE A 289 3.03 1.31 9.82
N GLY A 290 3.21 2.58 9.44
CA GLY A 290 2.35 3.32 8.54
C GLY A 290 1.23 4.15 9.18
N LEU A 291 1.30 4.49 10.48
CA LEU A 291 0.27 5.27 11.20
C LEU A 291 -1.13 4.67 11.08
N GLN A 292 -1.35 3.53 11.73
CA GLN A 292 -2.66 2.87 11.70
C GLN A 292 -3.70 3.59 12.59
N GLY A 293 -4.94 3.72 12.10
CA GLY A 293 -6.07 4.23 12.89
C GLY A 293 -5.92 5.70 13.29
N ASP A 294 -6.34 6.05 14.52
CA ASP A 294 -6.38 7.43 15.00
C ASP A 294 -4.99 8.07 15.17
N LEU A 295 -3.91 7.26 15.21
CA LEU A 295 -2.54 7.79 15.27
C LEU A 295 -2.20 8.67 14.06
N ALA A 296 -2.78 8.43 12.89
CA ALA A 296 -2.58 9.28 11.72
C ALA A 296 -3.13 10.70 11.94
N ASP A 297 -4.32 10.80 12.54
CA ASP A 297 -4.94 12.08 12.93
C ASP A 297 -4.12 12.77 14.04
N TYR A 298 -3.66 12.01 15.03
CA TYR A 298 -2.84 12.54 16.12
C TYR A 298 -1.48 13.06 15.64
N ALA A 299 -0.81 12.34 14.73
CA ALA A 299 0.42 12.80 14.08
C ALA A 299 0.19 14.12 13.31
N ALA A 300 -0.89 14.19 12.52
CA ALA A 300 -1.25 15.40 11.77
C ALA A 300 -1.51 16.59 12.70
N ARG A 301 -2.18 16.38 13.83
CA ARG A 301 -2.42 17.41 14.85
C ARG A 301 -1.13 17.88 15.52
N VAL A 302 -0.20 16.98 15.82
CA VAL A 302 1.11 17.31 16.39
C VAL A 302 1.94 18.17 15.42
N LEU A 303 1.88 17.91 14.11
CA LEU A 303 2.51 18.80 13.12
C LEU A 303 1.77 20.15 13.02
N GLU A 304 0.44 20.13 12.97
CA GLU A 304 -0.38 21.34 12.80
C GLU A 304 -0.26 22.29 13.99
N VAL A 305 -0.22 21.81 15.24
CA VAL A 305 -0.06 22.68 16.42
C VAL A 305 1.29 23.38 16.45
N GLN A 306 2.34 22.71 15.99
CA GLN A 306 3.68 23.29 15.83
C GLN A 306 3.70 24.36 14.73
N LYS A 307 3.00 24.11 13.61
CA LYS A 307 2.80 25.09 12.55
C LYS A 307 2.04 26.32 13.05
N ARG A 308 0.95 26.16 13.80
CA ARG A 308 0.17 27.28 14.34
C ARG A 308 0.95 28.10 15.35
N ARG A 309 1.76 27.46 16.19
CA ARG A 309 2.71 28.18 17.04
C ARG A 309 3.66 29.04 16.21
N TYR A 310 4.17 28.54 15.08
CA TYR A 310 4.99 29.33 14.16
C TYR A 310 4.21 30.49 13.51
N GLU A 311 2.97 30.28 13.10
CA GLU A 311 2.13 31.34 12.52
C GLU A 311 1.84 32.46 13.53
N GLU A 312 1.62 32.10 14.80
CA GLU A 312 1.37 33.06 15.88
C GLU A 312 2.63 33.79 16.36
N THR A 313 3.78 33.11 16.41
CA THR A 313 4.98 33.62 17.10
C THR A 313 6.17 33.88 16.19
N GLY A 314 6.15 33.39 14.95
CA GLY A 314 7.31 33.36 14.05
C GLY A 314 8.38 32.32 14.42
N GLN A 315 8.22 31.57 15.51
CA GLN A 315 9.22 30.61 15.99
C GLN A 315 9.02 29.23 15.36
N LEU A 316 9.96 28.82 14.50
CA LEU A 316 10.00 27.45 13.98
C LEU A 316 10.08 26.45 15.15
N THR A 317 9.29 25.38 15.07
CA THR A 317 9.06 24.43 16.14
C THR A 317 9.01 23.01 15.56
N ALA A 318 9.97 22.16 15.95
CA ALA A 318 9.98 20.73 15.66
C ALA A 318 10.46 19.99 16.92
N VAL A 319 9.55 19.76 17.86
CA VAL A 319 9.86 19.33 19.22
C VAL A 319 9.85 17.81 19.35
N THR A 320 10.91 17.30 19.97
CA THR A 320 11.03 15.93 20.44
C THR A 320 12.15 15.91 21.50
N GLU A 321 12.38 14.75 22.10
CA GLU A 321 13.51 14.50 22.98
C GLU A 321 14.84 14.41 22.23
N ASP A 322 15.85 15.10 22.74
CA ASP A 322 17.16 15.17 22.11
C ASP A 322 18.27 15.22 23.17
N ASN A 323 19.41 14.62 22.83
CA ASN A 323 20.65 14.98 23.51
C ASN A 323 21.02 16.42 23.19
N ILE A 324 21.65 17.06 24.16
CA ILE A 324 22.19 18.40 24.01
C ILE A 324 23.69 18.43 24.30
N ASP A 325 24.42 19.41 23.73
CA ASP A 325 25.88 19.53 23.80
C ASP A 325 26.41 20.17 25.09
N GLN A 326 25.54 20.34 26.09
CA GLN A 326 25.82 20.91 27.40
C GLN A 326 24.92 20.27 28.46
N ALA A 327 25.21 20.47 29.75
CA ALA A 327 24.32 19.98 30.81
C ALA A 327 22.88 20.52 30.65
N PRO A 328 21.82 19.71 30.85
CA PRO A 328 21.81 18.34 31.40
C PRO A 328 22.06 17.19 30.40
N TYR A 329 22.55 17.46 29.19
CA TYR A 329 22.91 16.48 28.14
C TYR A 329 21.75 15.72 27.49
N PHE A 330 20.54 15.79 28.04
CA PHE A 330 19.31 15.25 27.45
C PHE A 330 18.09 16.03 27.91
N LEU A 331 17.19 16.36 26.99
CA LEU A 331 15.96 17.11 27.29
C LEU A 331 14.79 16.59 26.43
N TYR A 332 13.60 16.58 27.01
CA TYR A 332 12.34 16.42 26.30
C TYR A 332 11.81 17.79 25.91
N ASN A 333 11.87 18.14 24.62
CA ASN A 333 11.12 19.27 24.09
C ASN A 333 9.74 18.76 23.65
N THR A 334 8.68 19.32 24.20
CA THR A 334 7.32 18.77 24.01
C THR A 334 6.34 19.78 23.47
N VAL A 335 5.26 19.29 22.86
CA VAL A 335 4.04 20.08 22.65
C VAL A 335 3.32 20.25 23.98
N TYR A 336 3.32 19.21 24.80
CA TYR A 336 2.71 19.18 26.12
C TYR A 336 3.48 18.23 27.06
N ALA A 337 3.61 18.61 28.32
CA ALA A 337 3.95 17.70 29.42
C ALA A 337 3.43 18.25 30.75
N ASN A 338 2.82 17.39 31.57
CA ASN A 338 2.41 17.63 32.95
C ASN A 338 1.68 18.96 33.17
N GLY A 339 0.63 19.22 32.38
CA GLY A 339 -0.16 20.47 32.49
C GLY A 339 0.45 21.68 31.80
N LYS A 340 1.66 21.58 31.24
CA LYS A 340 2.34 22.69 30.56
C LYS A 340 2.46 22.45 29.07
N THR A 341 2.05 23.43 28.28
CA THR A 341 2.32 23.45 26.83
C THR A 341 3.76 23.88 26.58
N TRP A 342 4.34 23.37 25.50
CA TRP A 342 5.66 23.76 25.02
C TRP A 342 6.80 23.60 26.03
N ALA A 343 6.68 22.62 26.92
CA ALA A 343 7.64 22.39 28.00
C ALA A 343 8.95 21.80 27.47
N THR A 344 10.05 22.27 28.03
CA THR A 344 11.37 21.64 27.87
C THR A 344 11.81 21.19 29.24
N ILE A 345 11.85 19.87 29.46
CA ILE A 345 12.09 19.27 30.77
C ILE A 345 13.04 18.07 30.73
N THR A 346 13.65 17.74 31.85
CA THR A 346 14.35 16.46 32.07
C THR A 346 13.36 15.33 32.38
N ASP A 347 13.86 14.10 32.44
CA ASP A 347 13.13 12.91 32.93
C ASP A 347 12.59 13.08 34.36
N THR A 348 13.28 13.85 35.18
CA THR A 348 12.90 14.23 36.55
C THR A 348 11.97 15.46 36.61
N ASN A 349 11.36 15.85 35.49
CA ASN A 349 10.43 16.98 35.37
C ASN A 349 11.03 18.35 35.71
N GLN A 350 12.36 18.52 35.60
CA GLN A 350 13.01 19.82 35.82
C GLN A 350 12.99 20.67 34.55
N PRO A 351 12.56 21.95 34.60
CA PRO A 351 12.42 22.79 33.41
C PRO A 351 13.72 23.46 32.95
N TYR A 352 13.96 23.44 31.65
CA TYR A 352 15.06 24.12 30.94
C TYR A 352 14.56 24.84 29.66
N PRO A 353 13.58 25.76 29.78
CA PRO A 353 12.96 26.42 28.61
C PRO A 353 13.96 27.16 27.71
N GLN A 354 15.04 27.70 28.29
CA GLN A 354 16.12 28.39 27.58
C GLN A 354 16.94 27.48 26.66
N LEU A 355 16.84 26.17 26.83
CA LEU A 355 17.53 25.16 26.02
C LEU A 355 16.60 24.45 25.03
N ARG A 356 15.38 24.99 24.81
CA ARG A 356 14.47 24.40 23.81
C ARG A 356 15.11 24.43 22.43
N SER A 357 14.93 23.37 21.65
CA SER A 357 15.51 23.27 20.31
C SER A 357 14.53 22.77 19.26
N ILE A 358 14.80 23.16 18.01
CA ILE A 358 14.24 22.58 16.79
C ILE A 358 15.06 21.33 16.50
N SER A 359 14.43 20.15 16.55
CA SER A 359 15.10 18.88 16.34
C SER A 359 15.32 18.58 14.85
N THR A 360 16.54 18.21 14.49
CA THR A 360 16.91 17.84 13.12
C THR A 360 16.15 16.61 12.66
N LYS A 361 16.10 15.56 13.48
CA LYS A 361 15.43 14.29 13.14
C LYS A 361 13.92 14.47 12.99
N ALA A 362 13.29 15.30 13.83
CA ALA A 362 11.86 15.59 13.72
C ALA A 362 11.56 16.40 12.44
N ALA A 363 12.38 17.40 12.13
CA ALA A 363 12.22 18.20 10.91
C ALA A 363 12.39 17.37 9.63
N PHE A 364 13.37 16.45 9.59
CA PHE A 364 13.47 15.46 8.51
C PHE A 364 12.23 14.58 8.47
N GLY A 365 11.78 14.03 9.60
CA GLY A 365 10.61 13.17 9.65
C GLY A 365 9.36 13.85 9.09
N TRP A 366 9.02 15.05 9.59
CA TRP A 366 7.87 15.79 9.09
C TRP A 366 7.97 16.13 7.60
N ARG A 367 9.16 16.45 7.10
CA ARG A 367 9.37 16.75 5.68
C ARG A 367 9.09 15.58 4.76
N TYR A 368 9.49 14.37 5.15
CA TYR A 368 9.33 13.19 4.30
C TYR A 368 7.97 12.50 4.50
N LEU A 369 7.33 12.69 5.65
CA LEU A 369 5.96 12.23 5.88
C LEU A 369 4.90 13.13 5.24
N TYR A 370 5.14 14.45 5.22
CA TYR A 370 4.22 15.44 4.64
C TYR A 370 4.94 16.33 3.61
N PRO A 371 5.32 15.78 2.44
CA PRO A 371 6.16 16.48 1.46
C PRO A 371 5.53 17.75 0.88
N ASP A 372 4.20 17.83 0.83
CA ASP A 372 3.45 18.99 0.33
C ASP A 372 3.17 20.04 1.42
N ASN A 373 3.56 19.78 2.66
CA ASN A 373 3.35 20.73 3.77
C ASN A 373 4.44 21.80 3.78
N ALA A 374 4.04 23.03 3.47
CA ALA A 374 4.96 24.18 3.40
C ALA A 374 5.68 24.48 4.74
N TYR A 375 5.07 24.18 5.89
CA TYR A 375 5.73 24.34 7.19
C TYR A 375 6.77 23.25 7.42
N ALA A 376 6.47 22.00 7.07
CA ALA A 376 7.45 20.91 7.13
C ALA A 376 8.67 21.18 6.22
N GLN A 377 8.45 21.77 5.03
CA GLN A 377 9.52 22.25 4.15
C GLN A 377 10.38 23.34 4.84
N LYS A 378 9.75 24.33 5.49
CA LYS A 378 10.48 25.38 6.25
C LYS A 378 11.33 24.80 7.39
N LEU A 379 10.79 23.81 8.13
CA LEU A 379 11.54 23.13 9.18
C LEU A 379 12.78 22.42 8.61
N PHE A 380 12.60 21.70 7.52
CA PHE A 380 13.68 21.00 6.85
C PHE A 380 14.76 21.94 6.31
N ASP A 381 14.36 23.04 5.66
CA ASP A 381 15.31 24.02 5.15
C ASP A 381 16.17 24.66 6.26
N ALA A 382 15.65 24.74 7.48
CA ALA A 382 16.41 25.23 8.62
C ALA A 382 17.51 24.26 9.10
N VAL A 383 17.37 22.95 8.86
CA VAL A 383 18.25 21.93 9.47
C VAL A 383 18.98 21.02 8.48
N LYS A 384 18.60 21.01 7.19
CA LYS A 384 19.13 20.06 6.19
C LYS A 384 20.66 20.12 6.01
N ASP A 385 21.25 21.27 6.32
CA ASP A 385 22.69 21.51 6.26
C ASP A 385 23.39 21.50 7.64
N LEU A 386 22.68 21.09 8.70
CA LEU A 386 23.19 21.06 10.07
C LEU A 386 24.09 19.85 10.35
N ARG A 387 25.16 19.73 9.55
CA ARG A 387 26.15 18.66 9.60
C ARG A 387 27.41 19.12 10.31
N SER A 388 28.08 18.20 10.99
CA SER A 388 29.41 18.44 11.53
C SER A 388 30.41 18.73 10.39
N PRO A 389 31.23 19.79 10.49
CA PRO A 389 32.26 20.09 9.50
C PRO A 389 33.36 19.02 9.46
N GLU A 390 33.48 18.21 10.51
CA GLU A 390 34.45 17.10 10.58
C GLU A 390 33.91 15.82 9.93
N ASP A 391 32.76 15.86 9.26
CA ASP A 391 32.09 14.70 8.69
C ASP A 391 31.83 13.64 9.79
N SER A 392 31.18 14.06 10.89
CA SER A 392 30.88 13.19 12.05
C SER A 392 29.39 12.85 12.18
N GLY A 393 28.56 13.26 11.22
CA GLY A 393 27.10 13.15 11.27
C GLY A 393 26.38 14.49 11.35
N TYR A 394 25.05 14.40 11.45
CA TYR A 394 24.14 15.50 11.75
C TYR A 394 24.15 15.84 13.23
N TYR A 395 24.11 17.14 13.50
CA TYR A 395 23.85 17.69 14.81
C TYR A 395 22.37 17.54 15.18
N ALA A 396 22.10 17.40 16.48
CA ALA A 396 20.77 17.11 17.01
C ALA A 396 19.72 18.18 16.70
N GLY A 397 20.10 19.46 16.62
CA GLY A 397 19.14 20.53 16.33
C GLY A 397 19.67 21.95 16.46
N ILE A 398 18.76 22.92 16.50
CA ILE A 398 19.07 24.35 16.67
C ILE A 398 18.34 24.87 17.89
N TYR A 399 19.05 25.48 18.84
CA TYR A 399 18.43 26.11 19.99
C TYR A 399 17.53 27.28 19.56
N GLU A 400 16.29 27.30 20.05
CA GLU A 400 15.33 28.32 19.67
C GLU A 400 15.75 29.72 20.14
N GLU A 401 16.28 29.85 21.35
CA GLU A 401 16.66 31.16 21.92
C GLU A 401 17.94 31.71 21.29
N THR A 402 19.01 30.92 21.29
CA THR A 402 20.34 31.38 20.87
C THR A 402 20.56 31.29 19.36
N LYS A 403 19.71 30.54 18.65
CA LYS A 403 19.86 30.17 17.23
C LYS A 403 21.16 29.43 16.92
N GLN A 404 21.88 28.98 17.95
CA GLN A 404 23.11 28.21 17.79
C GLN A 404 22.78 26.73 17.55
N PRO A 405 23.59 26.01 16.76
CA PRO A 405 23.50 24.56 16.67
C PRO A 405 23.68 23.91 18.05
N ASN A 406 22.77 23.01 18.40
CA ASN A 406 23.01 21.96 19.39
C ASN A 406 23.89 20.90 18.74
N LYS A 407 25.19 20.92 19.04
CA LYS A 407 26.21 20.09 18.37
C LYS A 407 26.28 18.65 18.87
N ALA A 408 25.32 18.20 19.65
CA ALA A 408 25.25 16.80 20.06
C ALA A 408 25.19 15.90 18.82
N LEU A 409 26.05 14.88 18.79
CA LEU A 409 26.10 13.86 17.76
C LEU A 409 25.61 12.55 18.36
N THR A 410 24.54 11.98 17.82
CA THR A 410 23.90 10.78 18.39
C THR A 410 23.51 9.76 17.33
N GLY A 411 23.45 8.50 17.76
CA GLY A 411 22.94 7.40 16.97
C GLY A 411 21.44 7.51 16.71
N ASN A 412 20.69 8.10 17.65
CA ASN A 412 19.26 8.36 17.47
C ASN A 412 19.02 9.33 16.30
N THR A 413 19.61 10.52 16.31
CA THR A 413 19.41 11.52 15.24
C THR A 413 19.85 10.98 13.88
N ASN A 414 21.05 10.41 13.81
CA ASN A 414 21.63 9.95 12.54
C ASN A 414 20.98 8.66 12.03
N GLY A 415 20.59 7.75 12.93
CA GLY A 415 19.89 6.52 12.57
C GLY A 415 18.51 6.79 12.02
N LEU A 416 17.74 7.67 12.68
CA LEU A 416 16.41 8.01 12.23
C LEU A 416 16.43 8.74 10.87
N ILE A 417 17.38 9.65 10.64
CA ILE A 417 17.54 10.29 9.32
C ILE A 417 17.80 9.25 8.21
N LEU A 418 18.67 8.26 8.45
CA LEU A 418 18.91 7.19 7.49
C LEU A 418 17.66 6.37 7.20
N GLU A 419 16.91 6.05 8.26
CA GLU A 419 15.68 5.28 8.18
C GLU A 419 14.59 6.03 7.40
N ILE A 420 14.43 7.34 7.66
CA ILE A 420 13.53 8.25 6.93
C ILE A 420 13.88 8.27 5.43
N LEU A 421 15.17 8.42 5.11
CA LEU A 421 15.63 8.45 3.72
C LEU A 421 15.42 7.11 3.03
N TYR A 422 15.60 5.99 3.74
CA TYR A 422 15.29 4.66 3.23
C TYR A 422 13.79 4.44 3.00
N TYR A 423 12.94 4.89 3.93
CA TYR A 423 11.48 4.92 3.76
C TYR A 423 11.08 5.71 2.51
N LYS A 424 11.64 6.92 2.34
CA LYS A 424 11.43 7.72 1.14
C LYS A 424 11.90 6.98 -0.10
N ALA A 425 13.07 6.36 -0.05
CA ALA A 425 13.66 5.67 -1.18
C ALA A 425 12.82 4.48 -1.67
N ARG A 426 12.06 3.87 -0.75
CA ARG A 426 11.08 2.80 -1.03
C ARG A 426 9.74 3.31 -1.56
N GLY A 427 9.61 4.62 -1.82
CA GLY A 427 8.38 5.25 -2.30
C GLY A 427 7.41 5.53 -1.18
N ASN A 428 7.90 6.02 -0.04
CA ASN A 428 7.13 6.35 1.16
C ASN A 428 6.34 5.14 1.70
N ARG A 429 6.97 3.96 1.65
CA ARG A 429 6.36 2.69 2.09
C ARG A 429 6.86 2.30 3.47
N PRO A 430 5.96 1.93 4.40
CA PRO A 430 6.35 1.47 5.73
C PRO A 430 7.35 0.31 5.69
N LEU A 431 8.27 0.25 6.65
CA LEU A 431 9.30 -0.79 6.72
C LEU A 431 8.73 -2.16 7.10
N ILE A 432 7.65 -2.18 7.88
CA ILE A 432 6.94 -3.36 8.35
C ILE A 432 5.55 -3.36 7.71
N ALA A 433 5.17 -4.49 7.09
CA ALA A 433 3.84 -4.62 6.50
C ALA A 433 2.76 -4.55 7.59
N SER A 434 1.77 -3.68 7.41
CA SER A 434 0.70 -3.41 8.37
C SER A 434 -0.22 -4.62 8.67
N SER A 435 -0.08 -5.72 7.93
CA SER A 435 -0.79 -6.97 8.22
C SER A 435 -0.29 -7.59 9.53
N GLY A 436 -1.19 -7.74 10.50
CA GLY A 436 -0.92 -8.48 11.76
C GLY A 436 -0.57 -7.62 12.96
N VAL A 437 -0.86 -6.32 12.93
CA VAL A 437 -0.71 -5.39 14.05
C VAL A 437 -2.09 -4.81 14.38
N SER A 438 -2.44 -4.68 15.66
CA SER A 438 -3.78 -4.26 16.09
C SER A 438 -4.03 -2.76 15.83
N VAL A 439 -5.25 -2.40 15.42
CA VAL A 439 -5.66 -1.00 15.22
C VAL A 439 -6.58 -0.61 16.38
N SER A 440 -6.21 0.43 17.13
CA SER A 440 -7.02 0.99 18.21
C SER A 440 -7.87 2.16 17.69
N THR A 441 -9.04 2.34 18.32
CA THR A 441 -9.99 3.45 18.09
C THR A 441 -10.37 4.12 19.40
N GLY A 442 -9.42 4.24 20.33
CA GLY A 442 -9.66 4.59 21.74
C GLY A 442 -10.58 5.81 21.94
N THR A 443 -11.40 5.78 23.00
CA THR A 443 -12.40 6.83 23.26
C THR A 443 -11.83 7.84 24.26
N PRO A 444 -11.92 9.16 24.02
CA PRO A 444 -11.42 10.16 24.98
C PRO A 444 -12.11 10.02 26.35
N GLY A 445 -11.35 10.05 27.44
CA GLY A 445 -11.91 10.04 28.79
C GLY A 445 -12.69 11.32 29.10
N GLU A 446 -13.94 11.20 29.55
CA GLU A 446 -14.74 12.30 30.08
C GLU A 446 -14.18 12.76 31.44
N ASN A 447 -13.61 13.98 31.50
CA ASN A 447 -13.13 14.56 32.76
C ASN A 447 -14.27 15.30 33.49
N THR A 448 -14.68 14.80 34.66
CA THR A 448 -15.37 15.58 35.72
C THR A 448 -14.56 15.45 37.03
N PRO A 449 -14.37 16.50 37.86
CA PRO A 449 -13.52 16.42 39.06
C PRO A 449 -14.17 15.67 40.26
N PRO A 450 -13.38 15.16 41.23
CA PRO A 450 -13.83 14.21 42.26
C PRO A 450 -14.45 14.89 43.51
N PRO A 451 -15.25 14.15 44.32
CA PRO A 451 -14.72 13.76 45.65
C PRO A 451 -15.17 12.40 46.26
N ALA A 452 -14.25 11.84 47.07
CA ALA A 452 -14.36 11.11 48.36
C ALA A 452 -14.90 9.65 48.50
N GLU A 453 -13.95 8.76 48.86
CA GLU A 453 -13.91 7.62 49.82
C GLU A 453 -15.15 6.72 50.15
N THR A 454 -15.02 5.42 49.79
CA THR A 454 -15.28 4.12 50.50
C THR A 454 -16.54 3.84 51.37
N PRO A 455 -16.95 2.57 51.65
CA PRO A 455 -16.46 1.25 51.19
C PRO A 455 -17.57 0.26 50.70
N SER A 456 -17.16 -0.91 50.16
CA SER A 456 -18.02 -2.07 49.83
C SER A 456 -18.81 -2.59 51.04
N PRO A 457 -19.89 -3.39 50.87
CA PRO A 457 -19.71 -4.84 50.67
C PRO A 457 -20.79 -5.60 49.86
N ASN A 458 -20.40 -6.83 49.52
CA ASN A 458 -21.18 -8.04 49.33
C ASN A 458 -21.41 -8.61 47.93
N ALA A 459 -21.05 -9.89 47.89
CA ALA A 459 -21.11 -10.86 46.82
C ALA A 459 -22.54 -11.25 46.45
N GLN A 460 -22.74 -11.62 45.18
CA GLN A 460 -23.64 -12.73 44.84
C GLN A 460 -23.27 -13.40 43.52
N VAL A 461 -22.90 -14.66 43.73
CA VAL A 461 -22.76 -15.87 42.93
C VAL A 461 -23.68 -16.02 41.69
N THR A 462 -23.18 -16.82 40.72
CA THR A 462 -23.85 -17.61 39.64
C THR A 462 -24.33 -16.86 38.38
N ILE A 463 -24.16 -17.33 37.12
CA ILE A 463 -24.20 -18.69 36.54
C ILE A 463 -23.26 -18.78 35.31
N SER A 464 -22.54 -19.89 35.19
CA SER A 464 -21.77 -20.32 34.02
C SER A 464 -22.67 -20.77 32.86
N THR A 465 -22.48 -20.21 31.67
CA THR A 465 -23.02 -20.74 30.39
C THR A 465 -21.84 -21.22 29.52
N PRO A 466 -21.94 -22.36 28.80
CA PRO A 466 -20.82 -22.90 28.05
C PRO A 466 -20.48 -22.00 26.86
N ALA A 467 -19.24 -21.51 26.81
CA ALA A 467 -18.71 -20.83 25.64
C ALA A 467 -18.60 -21.83 24.49
N ASN A 468 -19.45 -21.67 23.48
CA ASN A 468 -19.19 -22.17 22.13
C ASN A 468 -17.84 -21.60 21.66
N PRO A 469 -16.94 -22.39 21.06
CA PRO A 469 -15.67 -21.88 20.58
C PRO A 469 -15.92 -20.82 19.51
N ALA A 470 -15.40 -19.61 19.72
CA ALA A 470 -15.38 -18.57 18.71
C ALA A 470 -14.69 -19.12 17.45
N PRO A 471 -15.26 -18.95 16.25
CA PRO A 471 -14.62 -19.39 15.02
C PRO A 471 -13.34 -18.56 14.83
N THR A 472 -12.20 -19.23 14.90
CA THR A 472 -10.92 -18.71 14.42
C THR A 472 -11.13 -18.21 13.01
N LYS A 473 -11.08 -16.88 12.79
CA LYS A 473 -11.05 -16.31 11.44
C LYS A 473 -9.86 -16.95 10.71
N PRO A 474 -10.08 -17.73 9.64
CA PRO A 474 -9.00 -18.41 8.96
C PRO A 474 -8.05 -17.35 8.37
N LYS A 475 -6.76 -17.48 8.66
CA LYS A 475 -5.68 -16.74 8.03
C LYS A 475 -5.79 -17.00 6.51
N LEU A 476 -6.35 -16.05 5.76
CA LEU A 476 -6.55 -16.17 4.32
C LEU A 476 -5.17 -16.19 3.63
N LEU A 477 -4.69 -17.41 3.37
CA LEU A 477 -3.53 -17.65 2.52
C LEU A 477 -3.94 -17.45 1.07
N GLU A 478 -3.12 -16.70 0.34
CA GLU A 478 -3.29 -16.51 -1.09
C GLU A 478 -3.13 -17.84 -1.84
N VAL A 479 -4.14 -18.19 -2.64
CA VAL A 479 -4.22 -19.42 -3.42
C VAL A 479 -3.24 -19.33 -4.59
N ALA A 480 -2.45 -20.38 -4.80
CA ALA A 480 -1.58 -20.48 -5.97
C ALA A 480 -2.33 -21.11 -7.16
N VAL A 481 -2.21 -20.49 -8.33
CA VAL A 481 -2.71 -21.01 -9.61
C VAL A 481 -1.56 -21.02 -10.61
N GLU A 482 -1.10 -22.19 -11.01
CA GLU A 482 -0.09 -22.22 -12.07
C GLU A 482 -0.64 -21.68 -13.41
N PRO A 483 0.14 -20.88 -14.16
CA PRO A 483 -0.23 -20.46 -15.51
C PRO A 483 -0.57 -21.65 -16.41
N ILE A 484 -1.46 -21.44 -17.39
CA ILE A 484 -1.73 -22.49 -18.39
C ILE A 484 -0.44 -22.84 -19.14
N ALA A 485 -0.42 -24.05 -19.69
CA ALA A 485 0.70 -24.52 -20.51
C ALA A 485 1.03 -23.53 -21.63
N ALA A 486 2.32 -23.43 -21.97
CA ALA A 486 2.79 -22.54 -23.02
C ALA A 486 2.05 -22.84 -24.34
N VAL A 487 1.54 -21.80 -25.00
CA VAL A 487 0.70 -21.91 -26.21
C VAL A 487 1.52 -21.94 -27.52
N GLY A 488 2.83 -22.19 -27.42
CA GLY A 488 3.77 -22.18 -28.54
C GLY A 488 4.45 -20.81 -28.75
N LYS A 489 5.22 -20.67 -29.85
CA LYS A 489 5.86 -19.40 -30.20
C LYS A 489 4.77 -18.32 -30.44
N PRO A 490 4.91 -17.10 -29.88
CA PRO A 490 3.96 -16.02 -30.12
C PRO A 490 3.78 -15.79 -31.62
N LYS A 491 2.56 -15.95 -32.13
CA LYS A 491 2.22 -15.65 -33.53
C LYS A 491 1.61 -14.25 -33.63
N SER A 492 2.08 -13.35 -32.75
CA SER A 492 1.47 -12.05 -32.50
C SER A 492 1.34 -11.26 -33.80
N ALA A 493 0.12 -10.90 -34.16
CA ALA A 493 -0.10 -9.79 -35.05
C ALA A 493 0.05 -8.52 -34.20
N SER A 494 1.20 -7.85 -34.24
CA SER A 494 1.31 -6.53 -33.61
C SER A 494 0.41 -5.57 -34.39
N ILE A 495 -0.48 -4.83 -33.71
CA ILE A 495 -1.13 -3.69 -34.34
C ILE A 495 -0.04 -2.74 -34.79
N LYS A 496 -0.01 -2.43 -36.09
CA LYS A 496 0.94 -1.47 -36.64
C LYS A 496 0.55 -0.07 -36.14
N LEU A 497 1.44 0.57 -35.38
CA LEU A 497 1.26 1.96 -34.98
C LEU A 497 1.40 2.86 -36.21
N ALA A 498 0.48 3.82 -36.35
CA ALA A 498 0.53 4.84 -37.39
C ALA A 498 1.62 5.89 -37.09
N LYS A 499 1.85 6.17 -35.80
CA LYS A 499 2.95 6.99 -35.30
C LYS A 499 3.63 6.30 -34.10
N PRO A 500 4.96 6.46 -33.92
CA PRO A 500 5.58 6.08 -32.66
C PRO A 500 5.03 6.95 -31.53
N LEU A 501 5.04 6.43 -30.30
CA LEU A 501 4.71 7.25 -29.12
C LEU A 501 5.77 8.35 -28.97
N SER A 502 5.32 9.57 -28.68
CA SER A 502 6.17 10.61 -28.13
C SER A 502 6.72 10.20 -26.75
N ALA A 503 7.75 10.90 -26.28
CA ALA A 503 8.31 10.66 -24.95
C ALA A 503 7.26 10.81 -23.82
N VAL A 504 6.34 11.76 -23.96
CA VAL A 504 5.25 12.00 -23.01
C VAL A 504 4.21 10.87 -23.07
N GLU A 505 3.77 10.49 -24.27
CA GLU A 505 2.83 9.37 -24.43
C GLU A 505 3.44 8.06 -23.89
N LYS A 506 4.74 7.82 -24.11
CA LYS A 506 5.42 6.65 -23.55
C LYS A 506 5.49 6.70 -22.02
N ARG A 507 5.77 7.86 -21.45
CA ARG A 507 5.76 8.09 -19.99
C ARG A 507 4.38 7.80 -19.39
N TYR A 508 3.32 8.30 -20.02
CA TYR A 508 1.94 8.05 -19.60
C TYR A 508 1.57 6.57 -19.74
N ALA A 509 1.93 5.93 -20.85
CA ALA A 509 1.67 4.51 -21.02
C ALA A 509 2.42 3.66 -19.96
N THR A 510 3.69 4.01 -19.64
CA THR A 510 4.43 3.35 -18.55
C THR A 510 3.78 3.58 -17.20
N ALA A 511 3.37 4.80 -16.88
CA ALA A 511 2.68 5.11 -15.63
C ALA A 511 1.36 4.35 -15.49
N ALA A 512 0.52 4.34 -16.54
CA ALA A 512 -0.73 3.61 -16.51
C ALA A 512 -0.51 2.09 -16.38
N TRP A 513 0.50 1.55 -17.05
CA TRP A 513 0.87 0.14 -16.89
C TRP A 513 1.33 -0.19 -15.46
N GLN A 514 1.97 0.75 -14.77
CA GLN A 514 2.49 0.53 -13.42
C GLN A 514 1.39 0.14 -12.40
N TYR A 515 0.15 0.59 -12.59
CA TYR A 515 -0.99 0.13 -11.80
C TYR A 515 -1.09 -1.41 -11.79
N PHE A 516 -0.94 -2.03 -12.97
CA PHE A 516 -1.06 -3.47 -13.15
C PHE A 516 0.19 -4.24 -12.70
N ASP A 517 1.32 -3.57 -12.50
CA ASP A 517 2.48 -4.18 -11.85
C ASP A 517 2.35 -4.12 -10.33
N THR A 518 1.83 -3.02 -9.80
CA THR A 518 1.70 -2.81 -8.35
C THR A 518 0.59 -3.66 -7.73
N ASN A 519 -0.52 -3.88 -8.44
CA ASN A 519 -1.70 -4.57 -7.90
C ASN A 519 -1.82 -6.04 -8.36
N TYR A 520 -0.71 -6.64 -8.82
CA TYR A 520 -0.70 -8.00 -9.36
C TYR A 520 -0.42 -9.07 -8.32
N HIS A 521 -1.26 -10.10 -8.35
CA HIS A 521 -1.14 -11.30 -7.54
C HIS A 521 -0.30 -12.34 -8.27
N ASP A 522 1.00 -12.37 -7.97
CA ASP A 522 1.98 -13.24 -8.64
C ASP A 522 1.81 -14.73 -8.38
N LYS A 523 0.98 -15.10 -7.40
CA LYS A 523 0.62 -16.49 -7.12
C LYS A 523 -0.54 -17.01 -7.94
N ASN A 524 -1.45 -16.15 -8.41
CA ASN A 524 -2.65 -16.61 -9.12
C ASN A 524 -2.97 -15.88 -10.43
N GLY A 525 -2.37 -14.72 -10.69
CA GLY A 525 -2.51 -14.03 -11.96
C GLY A 525 -3.67 -13.03 -12.00
N LEU A 526 -4.40 -12.85 -10.90
CA LEU A 526 -5.41 -11.81 -10.77
C LEU A 526 -4.77 -10.43 -10.49
N ILE A 527 -5.58 -9.39 -10.69
CA ILE A 527 -5.27 -8.01 -10.33
C ILE A 527 -6.37 -7.50 -9.40
N ASP A 528 -6.06 -6.61 -8.46
CA ASP A 528 -7.09 -5.85 -7.76
C ASP A 528 -7.73 -4.81 -8.70
N ASP A 529 -9.06 -4.65 -8.62
CA ASP A 529 -9.80 -3.63 -9.39
C ASP A 529 -9.56 -2.21 -8.84
N ARG A 530 -9.30 -2.13 -7.53
CA ARG A 530 -8.99 -0.89 -6.80
C ARG A 530 -7.75 -1.12 -5.95
N SER A 531 -6.85 -0.15 -5.87
CA SER A 531 -5.61 -0.31 -5.10
C SER A 531 -5.83 -0.51 -3.60
N ASP A 532 -6.95 -0.01 -3.07
CA ASP A 532 -7.32 -0.04 -1.66
C ASP A 532 -8.10 -1.31 -1.24
N PHE A 533 -8.43 -2.17 -2.20
CA PHE A 533 -9.35 -3.30 -1.98
C PHE A 533 -8.85 -4.59 -2.64
N LYS A 534 -8.84 -5.69 -1.88
CA LYS A 534 -8.41 -7.01 -2.38
C LYS A 534 -9.54 -7.76 -3.06
N GLY A 535 -10.01 -7.23 -4.17
CA GLY A 535 -11.05 -7.88 -4.96
C GLY A 535 -11.12 -7.41 -6.40
N ALA A 536 -11.71 -8.27 -7.23
CA ALA A 536 -11.87 -8.04 -8.65
C ALA A 536 -13.24 -8.53 -9.13
N THR A 537 -13.82 -7.76 -10.03
CA THR A 537 -14.98 -8.10 -10.83
C THR A 537 -14.52 -8.71 -12.15
N LEU A 538 -15.43 -9.41 -12.85
CA LEU A 538 -15.09 -9.88 -14.19
C LEU A 538 -14.89 -8.72 -15.17
N TRP A 539 -15.48 -7.55 -14.89
CA TRP A 539 -15.24 -6.31 -15.64
C TRP A 539 -13.78 -5.87 -15.53
N GLY A 540 -13.28 -5.71 -14.29
CA GLY A 540 -11.91 -5.26 -14.06
C GLY A 540 -10.84 -6.28 -14.50
N LEU A 541 -11.14 -7.58 -14.47
CA LEU A 541 -10.29 -8.59 -15.12
C LEU A 541 -10.28 -8.45 -16.65
N GLY A 542 -11.38 -8.01 -17.26
CA GLY A 542 -11.43 -7.62 -18.67
C GLY A 542 -10.61 -6.36 -18.94
N ASP A 543 -10.67 -5.37 -18.06
CA ASP A 543 -9.82 -4.17 -18.12
C ASP A 543 -8.33 -4.52 -18.05
N TYR A 544 -7.94 -5.48 -17.21
CA TYR A 544 -6.56 -5.97 -17.16
C TYR A 544 -6.13 -6.62 -18.46
N LEU A 545 -6.97 -7.45 -19.06
CA LEU A 545 -6.64 -8.10 -20.32
C LEU A 545 -6.54 -7.10 -21.49
N ALA A 546 -7.41 -6.09 -21.52
CA ALA A 546 -7.30 -4.98 -22.47
C ALA A 546 -6.02 -4.15 -22.25
N ALA A 547 -5.66 -3.88 -21.00
CA ALA A 547 -4.42 -3.18 -20.64
C ALA A 547 -3.17 -3.96 -21.04
N LEU A 548 -3.16 -5.29 -20.85
CA LEU A 548 -2.08 -6.18 -21.32
C LEU A 548 -1.89 -6.05 -22.84
N HIS A 549 -2.99 -6.09 -23.60
CA HIS A 549 -2.93 -5.92 -25.05
C HIS A 549 -2.43 -4.54 -25.46
N ALA A 550 -2.93 -3.48 -24.81
CA ALA A 550 -2.51 -2.11 -25.09
C ALA A 550 -1.04 -1.88 -24.76
N ALA A 551 -0.59 -2.25 -23.56
CA ALA A 551 0.80 -2.13 -23.14
C ALA A 551 1.74 -2.96 -24.02
N ARG A 552 1.32 -4.15 -24.47
CA ARG A 552 2.11 -4.96 -25.40
C ARG A 552 2.22 -4.28 -26.77
N SER A 553 1.13 -3.73 -27.27
CA SER A 553 1.06 -3.09 -28.59
C SER A 553 1.81 -1.74 -28.63
N LEU A 554 1.84 -1.03 -27.50
CA LEU A 554 2.59 0.22 -27.30
C LEU A 554 4.07 -0.01 -26.94
N ASP A 555 4.52 -1.26 -26.89
CA ASP A 555 5.89 -1.66 -26.51
C ASP A 555 6.31 -1.19 -25.10
N ILE A 556 5.35 -1.17 -24.18
CA ILE A 556 5.58 -0.88 -22.75
C ILE A 556 5.97 -2.15 -21.98
N ILE A 557 5.48 -3.30 -22.42
CA ILE A 557 5.86 -4.60 -21.86
C ILE A 557 6.39 -5.54 -22.94
N SER A 558 7.33 -6.40 -22.52
CA SER A 558 7.89 -7.43 -23.39
C SER A 558 6.86 -8.49 -23.76
N ALA A 559 7.08 -9.17 -24.89
CA ALA A 559 6.25 -10.31 -25.30
C ALA A 559 6.25 -11.44 -24.26
N GLN A 560 7.37 -11.64 -23.55
CA GLN A 560 7.48 -12.65 -22.49
C GLN A 560 6.60 -12.29 -21.28
N LYS A 561 6.62 -11.02 -20.85
CA LYS A 561 5.79 -10.56 -19.75
C LYS A 561 4.31 -10.65 -20.11
N PHE A 562 3.95 -10.21 -21.31
CA PHE A 562 2.60 -10.36 -21.84
C PHE A 562 2.15 -11.84 -21.82
N ASP A 563 2.94 -12.75 -22.41
CA ASP A 563 2.59 -14.17 -22.46
C ASP A 563 2.39 -14.77 -21.07
N TYR A 564 3.32 -14.52 -20.16
CA TYR A 564 3.22 -15.02 -18.79
C TYR A 564 1.95 -14.50 -18.09
N ARG A 565 1.70 -13.19 -18.12
CA ARG A 565 0.54 -12.58 -17.47
C ARG A 565 -0.78 -13.08 -18.07
N VAL A 566 -0.87 -13.20 -19.40
CA VAL A 566 -2.06 -13.74 -20.08
C VAL A 566 -2.31 -15.20 -19.69
N ARG A 567 -1.28 -16.06 -19.74
CA ARG A 567 -1.45 -17.48 -19.36
C ARG A 567 -1.87 -17.65 -17.91
N HIS A 568 -1.36 -16.80 -17.03
CA HIS A 568 -1.69 -16.83 -15.62
C HIS A 568 -3.14 -16.38 -15.36
N LEU A 569 -3.54 -15.25 -15.97
CA LEU A 569 -4.91 -14.76 -15.88
C LEU A 569 -5.91 -15.79 -16.44
N LEU A 570 -5.65 -16.37 -17.62
CA LEU A 570 -6.53 -17.41 -18.19
C LEU A 570 -6.63 -18.64 -17.28
N ALA A 571 -5.55 -19.02 -16.59
CA ALA A 571 -5.58 -20.11 -15.63
C ALA A 571 -6.47 -19.78 -14.41
N ALA A 572 -6.36 -18.57 -13.87
CA ALA A 572 -7.21 -18.13 -12.77
C ALA A 572 -8.68 -18.03 -13.19
N VAL A 573 -9.00 -17.38 -14.31
CA VAL A 573 -10.37 -17.26 -14.82
C VAL A 573 -11.00 -18.64 -15.02
N GLY A 574 -10.23 -19.61 -15.54
CA GLY A 574 -10.69 -21.00 -15.69
C GLY A 574 -10.90 -21.76 -14.37
N LYS A 575 -10.44 -21.23 -13.22
CA LYS A 575 -10.59 -21.82 -11.88
C LYS A 575 -11.54 -21.04 -10.97
N LEU A 576 -12.03 -19.88 -11.41
CA LEU A 576 -12.96 -19.08 -10.60
C LEU A 576 -14.23 -19.90 -10.31
N PRO A 577 -14.67 -20.00 -9.05
CA PRO A 577 -15.94 -20.62 -8.70
C PRO A 577 -17.09 -19.93 -9.45
N LEU A 578 -17.91 -20.70 -10.16
CA LEU A 578 -19.07 -20.17 -10.89
C LEU A 578 -20.29 -20.06 -9.98
N PHE A 579 -21.04 -18.97 -10.11
CA PHE A 579 -22.36 -18.82 -9.49
C PHE A 579 -23.31 -19.87 -10.05
N ALA A 580 -23.87 -20.70 -9.17
CA ALA A 580 -24.75 -21.81 -9.52
C ALA A 580 -24.18 -22.77 -10.59
N GLY A 581 -22.84 -22.83 -10.75
CA GLY A 581 -22.20 -23.64 -11.78
C GLY A 581 -22.37 -23.12 -13.21
N GLU A 582 -22.85 -21.89 -13.41
CA GLU A 582 -23.20 -21.36 -14.73
C GLU A 582 -22.23 -20.27 -15.21
N LEU A 583 -22.04 -19.20 -14.43
CA LEU A 583 -21.28 -18.01 -14.84
C LEU A 583 -20.39 -17.52 -13.71
N PRO A 584 -19.35 -16.73 -14.01
CA PRO A 584 -18.56 -16.10 -12.97
C PRO A 584 -19.43 -15.21 -12.06
N ASN A 585 -19.10 -15.22 -10.77
CA ASN A 585 -19.67 -14.32 -9.78
C ASN A 585 -19.33 -12.86 -10.12
N ARG A 586 -20.12 -11.92 -9.59
CA ARG A 586 -19.89 -10.48 -9.77
C ARG A 586 -18.57 -10.00 -9.19
N GLY A 587 -18.09 -10.63 -8.11
CA GLY A 587 -16.86 -10.23 -7.44
C GLY A 587 -16.14 -11.43 -6.82
N TYR A 588 -14.82 -11.35 -6.80
CA TYR A 588 -13.93 -12.33 -6.19
C TYR A 588 -12.87 -11.64 -5.33
N ASP A 589 -12.54 -12.23 -4.19
CA ASP A 589 -11.32 -11.88 -3.46
C ASP A 589 -10.12 -12.36 -4.29
N THR A 590 -9.25 -11.42 -4.66
CA THR A 590 -8.12 -11.65 -5.58
C THR A 590 -7.04 -12.55 -5.01
N ARG A 591 -7.03 -12.77 -3.69
CA ARG A 591 -6.07 -13.65 -3.02
C ARG A 591 -6.57 -15.08 -2.99
N SER A 592 -7.87 -15.27 -2.76
CA SER A 592 -8.45 -16.57 -2.45
C SER A 592 -9.33 -17.17 -3.53
N LEU A 593 -9.65 -16.39 -4.58
CA LEU A 593 -10.59 -16.73 -5.65
C LEU A 593 -12.02 -16.96 -5.14
N LYS A 594 -12.32 -16.64 -3.88
CA LYS A 594 -13.65 -16.85 -3.31
C LYS A 594 -14.59 -15.73 -3.73
N PRO A 595 -15.88 -16.01 -3.99
CA PRO A 595 -16.83 -14.96 -4.28
C PRO A 595 -16.95 -13.99 -3.11
N VAL A 596 -17.02 -12.70 -3.43
CA VAL A 596 -17.23 -11.62 -2.46
C VAL A 596 -18.33 -10.66 -2.90
N ASP A 597 -18.86 -9.91 -1.94
CA ASP A 597 -19.63 -8.71 -2.22
C ASP A 597 -18.73 -7.50 -2.52
N TYR A 598 -19.34 -6.36 -2.85
CA TYR A 598 -18.64 -5.12 -3.15
C TYR A 598 -17.85 -4.55 -1.94
N GLY A 599 -18.14 -5.02 -0.73
CA GLY A 599 -17.41 -4.67 0.49
C GLY A 599 -16.26 -5.64 0.82
N GLY A 600 -16.07 -6.70 0.02
CA GLY A 600 -15.03 -7.72 0.23
C GLY A 600 -15.39 -8.79 1.24
N ASN A 601 -16.66 -8.86 1.66
CA ASN A 601 -17.10 -9.95 2.50
C ASN A 601 -17.23 -11.20 1.65
N VAL A 602 -16.69 -12.33 2.12
CA VAL A 602 -16.85 -13.62 1.44
C VAL A 602 -18.33 -14.00 1.46
N VAL A 603 -18.88 -14.28 0.27
CA VAL A 603 -20.27 -14.71 0.07
C VAL A 603 -20.23 -16.10 -0.58
N PRO A 604 -20.19 -17.19 0.19
CA PRO A 604 -20.04 -18.54 -0.36
C PRO A 604 -21.11 -18.92 -1.40
N GLU A 605 -22.32 -18.42 -1.21
CA GLU A 605 -23.46 -18.56 -2.12
C GLU A 605 -23.35 -17.69 -3.39
N GLY A 606 -22.46 -16.70 -3.38
CA GLY A 606 -22.25 -15.72 -4.44
C GLY A 606 -23.28 -14.60 -4.47
N THR A 607 -22.98 -13.53 -5.21
CA THR A 607 -23.84 -12.34 -5.35
C THR A 607 -24.65 -12.31 -6.65
N GLY A 608 -24.59 -13.41 -7.43
CA GLY A 608 -25.13 -13.50 -8.78
C GLY A 608 -24.04 -13.27 -9.83
N TRP A 609 -24.45 -12.91 -11.04
CA TRP A 609 -23.57 -12.68 -12.20
C TRP A 609 -24.07 -11.47 -13.01
N SER A 610 -23.16 -10.82 -13.73
CA SER A 610 -23.42 -9.58 -14.48
C SER A 610 -23.15 -9.79 -15.97
N ALA A 611 -24.18 -9.62 -16.81
CA ALA A 611 -24.04 -9.64 -18.26
C ALA A 611 -23.09 -8.55 -18.77
N LEU A 612 -22.99 -7.42 -18.06
CA LEU A 612 -22.06 -6.35 -18.42
C LEU A 612 -20.61 -6.80 -18.23
N ASP A 613 -20.30 -7.40 -17.09
CA ASP A 613 -18.96 -7.88 -16.75
C ASP A 613 -18.54 -9.03 -17.68
N VAL A 614 -19.49 -9.92 -17.99
CA VAL A 614 -19.30 -10.97 -19.01
C VAL A 614 -19.04 -10.34 -20.38
N GLY A 615 -19.80 -9.32 -20.77
CA GLY A 615 -19.60 -8.59 -22.03
C GLY A 615 -18.20 -7.96 -22.11
N ARG A 616 -17.75 -7.30 -21.05
CA ARG A 616 -16.40 -6.72 -20.95
C ARG A 616 -15.30 -7.76 -21.12
N MET A 617 -15.41 -8.90 -20.43
CA MET A 617 -14.46 -10.00 -20.56
C MET A 617 -14.52 -10.63 -21.95
N LEU A 618 -15.71 -10.83 -22.53
CA LEU A 618 -15.87 -11.33 -23.89
C LEU A 618 -15.22 -10.42 -24.93
N ALA A 619 -15.32 -9.09 -24.77
CA ALA A 619 -14.63 -8.13 -25.65
C ALA A 619 -13.11 -8.30 -25.58
N ALA A 620 -12.55 -8.33 -24.37
CA ALA A 620 -11.11 -8.48 -24.16
C ALA A 620 -10.57 -9.85 -24.65
N LEU A 621 -11.31 -10.94 -24.41
CA LEU A 621 -10.96 -12.28 -24.89
C LEU A 621 -11.07 -12.40 -26.41
N TYR A 622 -12.08 -11.78 -27.02
CA TYR A 622 -12.19 -11.71 -28.48
C TYR A 622 -10.98 -10.98 -29.06
N ASN A 623 -10.60 -9.86 -28.45
CA ASN A 623 -9.44 -9.08 -28.86
C ASN A 623 -8.14 -9.91 -28.75
N LEU A 624 -7.97 -10.62 -27.63
CA LEU A 624 -6.83 -11.51 -27.42
C LEU A 624 -6.71 -12.55 -28.54
N LYS A 625 -7.77 -13.29 -28.86
CA LYS A 625 -7.71 -14.32 -29.92
C LYS A 625 -7.60 -13.75 -31.34
N THR A 626 -7.93 -12.48 -31.54
CA THR A 626 -7.73 -11.79 -32.83
C THR A 626 -6.26 -11.49 -33.09
N PHE A 627 -5.55 -10.94 -32.09
CA PHE A 627 -4.14 -10.55 -32.24
C PHE A 627 -3.14 -11.62 -31.82
N HIS A 628 -3.57 -12.56 -30.99
CA HIS A 628 -2.76 -13.63 -30.43
C HIS A 628 -3.49 -14.97 -30.60
N PRO A 629 -3.64 -15.45 -31.84
CA PRO A 629 -4.43 -16.64 -32.16
C PRO A 629 -3.93 -17.92 -31.47
N GLU A 630 -2.68 -17.93 -31.00
CA GLU A 630 -2.12 -18.99 -30.13
C GLU A 630 -2.97 -19.26 -28.88
N TYR A 631 -3.65 -18.26 -28.31
CA TYR A 631 -4.53 -18.45 -27.14
C TYR A 631 -5.93 -18.93 -27.48
N THR A 632 -6.30 -19.03 -28.76
CA THR A 632 -7.69 -19.31 -29.18
C THR A 632 -8.29 -20.54 -28.51
N THR A 633 -7.53 -21.63 -28.41
CA THR A 633 -8.04 -22.88 -27.79
C THR A 633 -8.30 -22.71 -26.30
N ALA A 634 -7.41 -22.03 -25.58
CA ALA A 634 -7.57 -21.81 -24.14
C ALA A 634 -8.73 -20.86 -23.85
N VAL A 635 -8.81 -19.76 -24.60
CA VAL A 635 -9.90 -18.78 -24.54
C VAL A 635 -11.24 -19.45 -24.82
N ASP A 636 -11.37 -20.15 -25.96
CA ASP A 636 -12.62 -20.80 -26.35
C ASP A 636 -13.05 -21.85 -25.33
N LYS A 637 -12.11 -22.58 -24.72
CA LYS A 637 -12.43 -23.55 -23.66
C LYS A 637 -13.07 -22.87 -22.45
N ILE A 638 -12.49 -21.77 -21.97
CA ILE A 638 -13.01 -21.03 -20.79
C ILE A 638 -14.43 -20.54 -21.06
N VAL A 639 -14.66 -19.86 -22.18
CA VAL A 639 -15.99 -19.29 -22.49
C VAL A 639 -17.01 -20.37 -22.85
N LEU A 640 -16.58 -21.53 -23.35
CA LEU A 640 -17.47 -22.67 -23.56
C LEU A 640 -17.91 -23.30 -22.25
N ASP A 641 -17.12 -23.22 -21.18
CA ASP A 641 -17.46 -23.76 -19.85
C ASP A 641 -18.54 -22.96 -19.12
N TRP A 642 -18.85 -21.75 -19.60
CA TRP A 642 -19.95 -20.94 -19.08
C TRP A 642 -21.31 -21.27 -19.71
N SER A 643 -22.39 -20.98 -18.99
CA SER A 643 -23.78 -21.11 -19.46
C SER A 643 -24.42 -19.74 -19.67
N TYR A 644 -24.92 -19.50 -20.87
CA TYR A 644 -25.51 -18.22 -21.31
C TYR A 644 -27.05 -18.25 -21.36
N LEU A 645 -27.67 -19.38 -21.01
CA LEU A 645 -29.13 -19.60 -21.11
C LEU A 645 -29.98 -18.49 -20.46
N ARG A 646 -29.50 -17.95 -19.33
CA ARG A 646 -30.20 -16.93 -18.55
C ARG A 646 -29.71 -15.51 -18.81
N VAL A 647 -28.55 -15.38 -19.47
CA VAL A 647 -27.89 -14.10 -19.79
C VAL A 647 -28.55 -13.43 -20.98
N VAL A 648 -28.84 -14.20 -22.03
CA VAL A 648 -29.48 -13.72 -23.24
C VAL A 648 -30.91 -14.22 -23.25
N ARG A 649 -31.88 -13.33 -23.04
CA ARG A 649 -33.31 -13.65 -22.99
C ARG A 649 -34.06 -12.77 -23.99
N ASP A 650 -34.71 -13.39 -24.98
CA ASP A 650 -35.51 -12.69 -25.99
C ASP A 650 -34.78 -11.55 -26.72
N GLY A 651 -33.47 -11.71 -26.93
CA GLY A 651 -32.61 -10.70 -27.56
C GLY A 651 -32.13 -9.60 -26.61
N ILE A 652 -32.33 -9.75 -25.30
CA ILE A 652 -31.98 -8.79 -24.25
C ILE A 652 -30.95 -9.43 -23.30
N LEU A 653 -29.91 -8.67 -22.96
CA LEU A 653 -28.99 -9.00 -21.89
C LEU A 653 -29.68 -8.83 -20.53
N SER A 654 -29.57 -9.83 -19.67
CA SER A 654 -30.11 -9.83 -18.32
C SER A 654 -29.03 -10.18 -17.34
N SER A 655 -29.10 -9.70 -16.09
CA SER A 655 -28.17 -10.08 -15.03
C SER A 655 -28.87 -10.68 -13.82
N ALA A 656 -28.14 -11.49 -13.06
CA ALA A 656 -28.61 -12.07 -11.82
C ALA A 656 -28.12 -11.30 -10.60
N ASN A 657 -29.01 -11.04 -9.65
CA ASN A 657 -28.69 -10.58 -8.31
C ASN A 657 -29.23 -11.56 -7.29
N VAL A 658 -28.51 -11.71 -6.18
CA VAL A 658 -28.99 -12.47 -5.02
C VAL A 658 -29.61 -11.51 -3.99
N THR A 659 -30.84 -11.79 -3.59
CA THR A 659 -31.57 -11.05 -2.55
C THR A 659 -31.97 -11.99 -1.43
N LYS A 660 -31.94 -11.53 -0.18
CA LYS A 660 -32.51 -12.26 0.97
C LYS A 660 -33.98 -11.85 1.17
N ASP A 661 -34.85 -12.82 1.43
CA ASP A 661 -36.20 -12.52 1.92
C ASP A 661 -36.22 -12.28 3.44
N ALA A 662 -37.40 -11.98 3.98
CA ALA A 662 -37.62 -11.75 5.42
C ALA A 662 -37.28 -12.98 6.28
N ASP A 663 -37.35 -14.19 5.71
CA ASP A 663 -37.02 -15.46 6.37
C ASP A 663 -35.52 -15.84 6.22
N GLY A 664 -34.71 -14.96 5.61
CA GLY A 664 -33.28 -15.18 5.39
C GLY A 664 -32.93 -16.13 4.23
N ARG A 665 -33.92 -16.53 3.41
CA ARG A 665 -33.70 -17.38 2.23
C ARG A 665 -33.14 -16.55 1.07
N PHE A 666 -32.16 -17.13 0.39
CA PHE A 666 -31.52 -16.51 -0.77
C PHE A 666 -32.31 -16.78 -2.04
N PHE A 667 -32.59 -15.71 -2.79
CA PHE A 667 -33.25 -15.77 -4.08
C PHE A 667 -32.38 -15.15 -5.16
N THR A 668 -32.19 -15.90 -6.24
CA THR A 668 -31.66 -15.34 -7.48
C THR A 668 -32.78 -14.66 -8.26
N ARG A 669 -32.57 -13.40 -8.64
CA ARG A 669 -33.45 -12.62 -9.50
C ARG A 669 -32.71 -12.25 -10.77
N VAL A 670 -33.24 -12.67 -11.92
CA VAL A 670 -32.67 -12.38 -13.23
C VAL A 670 -33.50 -11.28 -13.87
N ASN A 671 -32.91 -10.09 -14.02
CA ASN A 671 -33.57 -8.90 -14.55
C ASN A 671 -32.85 -8.41 -15.80
N PRO A 672 -33.56 -7.83 -16.78
CA PRO A 672 -32.95 -7.16 -17.92
C PRO A 672 -31.93 -6.09 -17.49
N GLU A 673 -30.86 -5.94 -18.25
CA GLU A 673 -29.94 -4.81 -18.12
C GLU A 673 -30.59 -3.55 -18.67
N THR A 674 -30.43 -2.46 -17.93
CA THR A 674 -31.02 -1.15 -18.23
C THR A 674 -30.02 -0.02 -18.06
N ARG A 675 -28.76 -0.32 -17.73
CA ARG A 675 -27.69 0.64 -17.52
C ARG A 675 -27.21 1.17 -18.88
N LEU A 676 -27.63 2.39 -19.20
CA LEU A 676 -27.39 3.05 -20.48
C LEU A 676 -25.89 3.10 -20.82
N GLY A 677 -25.57 2.81 -22.08
CA GLY A 677 -24.21 2.76 -22.61
C GLY A 677 -23.52 1.43 -22.29
N TYR A 678 -23.60 0.97 -21.04
CA TYR A 678 -22.99 -0.30 -20.65
C TYR A 678 -23.70 -1.50 -21.27
N GLU A 679 -25.03 -1.49 -21.32
CA GLU A 679 -25.82 -2.52 -22.02
C GLU A 679 -25.41 -2.61 -23.49
N GLU A 680 -25.31 -1.47 -24.18
CA GLU A 680 -24.91 -1.40 -25.58
C GLU A 680 -23.49 -1.92 -25.82
N TYR A 681 -22.55 -1.54 -24.94
CA TYR A 681 -21.16 -2.01 -24.97
C TYR A 681 -21.09 -3.53 -24.81
N ALA A 682 -21.75 -4.08 -23.78
CA ALA A 682 -21.78 -5.51 -23.57
C ALA A 682 -22.44 -6.23 -24.75
N ALA A 683 -23.58 -5.74 -25.24
CA ALA A 683 -24.28 -6.33 -26.37
C ALA A 683 -23.41 -6.41 -27.62
N ARG A 684 -22.61 -5.37 -27.90
CA ARG A 684 -21.66 -5.39 -28.99
C ARG A 684 -20.63 -6.52 -28.85
N ALA A 685 -20.09 -6.70 -27.64
CA ALA A 685 -19.17 -7.80 -27.36
C ALA A 685 -19.85 -9.17 -27.59
N PHE A 686 -21.06 -9.36 -27.08
CA PHE A 686 -21.85 -10.59 -27.30
C PHE A 686 -22.10 -10.88 -28.78
N GLN A 687 -22.39 -9.87 -29.60
CA GLN A 687 -22.55 -10.04 -31.05
C GLN A 687 -21.28 -10.55 -31.73
N LEU A 688 -20.08 -10.16 -31.28
CA LEU A 688 -18.82 -10.68 -31.81
C LEU A 688 -18.67 -12.20 -31.60
N TRP A 689 -19.29 -12.73 -30.54
CA TRP A 689 -19.36 -14.15 -30.24
C TRP A 689 -20.57 -14.86 -30.87
N GLY A 690 -21.39 -14.14 -31.63
CA GLY A 690 -22.51 -14.70 -32.41
C GLY A 690 -23.87 -14.63 -31.72
N PHE A 691 -23.95 -14.09 -30.50
CA PHE A 691 -25.23 -13.98 -29.79
C PHE A 691 -26.17 -12.97 -30.46
N ASP A 692 -27.45 -13.33 -30.50
CA ASP A 692 -28.53 -12.42 -30.91
C ASP A 692 -28.98 -11.60 -29.70
N VAL A 693 -28.48 -10.37 -29.61
CA VAL A 693 -28.77 -9.41 -28.54
C VAL A 693 -29.25 -8.08 -29.12
N ASN A 694 -29.97 -8.13 -30.24
CA ASN A 694 -30.35 -6.94 -31.02
C ASN A 694 -31.22 -5.94 -30.25
N LYS A 695 -31.88 -6.33 -29.15
CA LYS A 695 -32.66 -5.42 -28.31
C LYS A 695 -31.85 -4.75 -27.21
N SER A 696 -30.62 -5.21 -26.98
CA SER A 696 -29.62 -4.59 -26.09
C SER A 696 -28.53 -3.85 -26.87
N ALA A 697 -28.25 -4.27 -28.11
CA ALA A 697 -27.33 -3.57 -29.00
C ALA A 697 -27.82 -2.13 -29.28
N VAL A 698 -26.90 -1.24 -29.61
CA VAL A 698 -27.22 0.17 -29.89
C VAL A 698 -28.24 0.27 -31.04
N GLY A 699 -29.34 0.98 -30.78
CA GLY A 699 -30.48 1.09 -31.69
C GLY A 699 -31.82 1.17 -30.96
N GLY A 700 -32.92 1.18 -31.72
CA GLY A 700 -34.24 1.47 -31.17
C GLY A 700 -34.40 2.95 -30.82
N GLU A 701 -35.30 3.26 -29.89
CA GLU A 701 -35.53 4.62 -29.40
C GLU A 701 -34.93 4.83 -28.02
N TYR A 702 -34.42 6.04 -27.79
CA TYR A 702 -33.91 6.49 -26.51
C TYR A 702 -34.74 7.66 -26.01
N GLN A 703 -35.02 7.67 -24.70
CA GLN A 703 -35.55 8.83 -24.04
C GLN A 703 -34.39 9.78 -23.76
N THR A 704 -34.61 11.07 -24.01
CA THR A 704 -33.63 12.13 -23.79
C THR A 704 -34.16 13.15 -22.79
N ALA A 705 -33.25 13.81 -22.08
CA ALA A 705 -33.50 15.03 -21.32
C ALA A 705 -32.70 16.18 -21.90
N GLU A 706 -33.18 17.41 -21.72
CA GLU A 706 -32.44 18.61 -22.11
C GLU A 706 -31.43 18.97 -21.02
N VAL A 707 -30.15 19.00 -21.38
CA VAL A 707 -29.04 19.40 -20.50
C VAL A 707 -28.14 20.32 -21.32
N GLU A 708 -27.96 21.57 -20.87
CA GLU A 708 -27.21 22.60 -21.61
C GLU A 708 -27.67 22.76 -23.07
N GLY A 709 -28.98 22.67 -23.32
CA GLY A 709 -29.58 22.74 -24.66
C GLY A 709 -29.38 21.50 -25.53
N MET A 710 -28.72 20.45 -25.01
CA MET A 710 -28.47 19.19 -25.71
C MET A 710 -29.46 18.12 -25.28
N LYS A 711 -29.90 17.29 -26.23
CA LYS A 711 -30.77 16.13 -25.96
C LYS A 711 -29.93 14.94 -25.48
N VAL A 712 -29.56 14.95 -24.21
CA VAL A 712 -28.76 13.90 -23.58
C VAL A 712 -29.62 12.64 -23.39
N PRO A 713 -29.18 11.45 -23.85
CA PRO A 713 -29.91 10.21 -23.63
C PRO A 713 -29.89 9.84 -22.15
N ILE A 714 -31.03 9.44 -21.60
CA ILE A 714 -31.16 9.09 -20.17
C ILE A 714 -31.54 7.63 -19.93
N GLN A 715 -32.26 7.02 -20.88
CA GLN A 715 -32.59 5.60 -20.85
C GLN A 715 -33.08 5.13 -22.21
N ARG A 716 -33.02 3.82 -22.45
CA ARG A 716 -33.67 3.19 -23.60
C ARG A 716 -35.19 3.20 -23.41
N ARG A 717 -35.97 3.41 -24.49
CA ARG A 717 -37.42 3.23 -24.45
C ARG A 717 -37.78 1.76 -24.64
N ARG A 718 -37.97 1.05 -23.53
CA ARG A 718 -38.39 -0.37 -23.51
C ARG A 718 -39.25 -0.63 -22.27
N ASN A 719 -40.27 -1.50 -22.38
CA ASN A 719 -41.26 -1.72 -21.31
C ASN A 719 -40.69 -2.33 -20.00
N ASP A 720 -39.50 -2.90 -20.05
CA ASP A 720 -38.76 -3.50 -18.94
C ASP A 720 -37.77 -2.52 -18.27
N THR A 721 -37.70 -1.27 -18.76
CA THR A 721 -36.81 -0.25 -18.20
C THR A 721 -37.37 0.22 -16.86
N ASN A 722 -36.70 -0.12 -15.76
CA ASN A 722 -37.03 0.39 -14.43
C ASN A 722 -36.55 1.84 -14.27
N THR A 723 -37.35 2.69 -13.64
CA THR A 723 -37.08 4.11 -13.43
C THR A 723 -36.16 4.40 -12.25
N LYS A 724 -35.83 3.43 -11.41
CA LYS A 724 -34.96 3.64 -10.24
C LYS A 724 -33.47 3.67 -10.60
N ASN A 725 -32.74 4.62 -10.00
CA ASN A 725 -31.29 4.77 -10.07
C ASN A 725 -30.74 4.93 -11.51
N GLN A 726 -31.50 5.58 -12.40
CA GLN A 726 -31.06 5.89 -13.76
C GLN A 726 -30.15 7.12 -13.75
N TYR A 727 -28.97 6.96 -14.36
CA TYR A 727 -27.99 8.02 -14.53
C TYR A 727 -27.25 7.89 -15.86
N THR A 728 -26.65 8.99 -16.29
CA THR A 728 -25.81 9.04 -17.49
C THR A 728 -24.41 9.53 -17.13
N VAL A 729 -23.40 8.76 -17.52
CA VAL A 729 -21.95 9.05 -17.41
C VAL A 729 -21.28 8.80 -18.76
N SER A 730 -20.05 9.30 -18.96
CA SER A 730 -19.37 9.20 -20.27
C SER A 730 -18.66 7.87 -20.50
N ASP A 731 -18.23 7.16 -19.44
CA ASP A 731 -17.34 5.99 -19.52
C ASP A 731 -17.77 4.94 -20.55
N PRO A 732 -19.02 4.42 -20.55
CA PRO A 732 -19.36 3.32 -21.43
C PRO A 732 -19.38 3.71 -22.90
N PHE A 733 -19.72 4.96 -23.23
CA PHE A 733 -19.74 5.47 -24.60
C PHE A 733 -18.33 5.67 -25.15
N LEU A 734 -17.43 6.15 -24.28
CA LEU A 734 -16.01 6.34 -24.60
C LEU A 734 -15.31 5.00 -24.80
N LEU A 735 -15.52 4.06 -23.89
CA LEU A 735 -15.00 2.71 -24.03
C LEU A 735 -15.52 2.05 -25.32
N TYR A 736 -16.82 2.20 -25.63
CA TYR A 736 -17.37 1.75 -26.91
C TYR A 736 -16.65 2.35 -28.11
N GLY A 737 -16.44 3.67 -28.11
CA GLY A 737 -15.73 4.37 -29.18
C GLY A 737 -14.30 3.87 -29.37
N LEU A 738 -13.56 3.69 -28.27
CA LEU A 738 -12.18 3.20 -28.29
C LEU A 738 -12.07 1.75 -28.79
N GLU A 739 -12.95 0.87 -28.33
CA GLU A 739 -12.85 -0.56 -28.62
C GLU A 739 -13.52 -0.94 -29.94
N PHE A 740 -14.72 -0.42 -30.20
CA PHE A 740 -15.57 -0.81 -31.33
C PHE A 740 -15.73 0.26 -32.42
N GLY A 741 -15.36 1.51 -32.13
CA GLY A 741 -15.59 2.64 -33.01
C GLY A 741 -17.02 3.18 -32.88
N LEU A 742 -17.18 4.49 -33.06
CA LEU A 742 -18.47 5.16 -32.97
C LEU A 742 -19.27 4.96 -34.26
N ASP A 743 -20.11 3.92 -34.30
CA ASP A 743 -21.10 3.78 -35.37
C ASP A 743 -22.12 4.94 -35.34
N PRO A 744 -22.85 5.23 -36.44
CA PRO A 744 -23.73 6.38 -36.51
C PRO A 744 -24.76 6.47 -35.38
N LYS A 745 -25.28 5.32 -34.90
CA LYS A 745 -26.26 5.31 -33.81
C LYS A 745 -25.57 5.58 -32.48
N MET A 746 -24.42 4.95 -32.21
CA MET A 746 -23.66 5.24 -30.99
C MET A 746 -23.17 6.69 -30.95
N ARG A 747 -22.72 7.22 -32.09
CA ARG A 747 -22.33 8.62 -32.24
C ARG A 747 -23.47 9.58 -31.86
N SER A 748 -24.70 9.28 -32.27
CA SER A 748 -25.87 10.09 -31.92
C SER A 748 -26.19 10.12 -30.42
N LEU A 749 -25.73 9.13 -29.64
CA LEU A 749 -25.85 9.12 -28.18
C LEU A 749 -24.67 9.84 -27.52
N PHE A 750 -23.48 9.66 -28.07
CA PHE A 750 -22.21 10.21 -27.58
C PHE A 750 -22.10 11.74 -27.77
N GLU A 751 -22.46 12.26 -28.94
CA GLU A 751 -22.26 13.68 -29.27
C GLU A 751 -22.99 14.63 -28.31
N PRO A 752 -24.28 14.42 -27.96
CA PRO A 752 -24.96 15.25 -26.97
C PRO A 752 -24.29 15.23 -25.59
N ILE A 753 -23.70 14.10 -25.18
CA ILE A 753 -22.98 13.95 -23.90
C ILE A 753 -21.70 14.81 -23.89
N LEU A 754 -20.92 14.77 -24.97
CA LEU A 754 -19.74 15.63 -25.11
C LEU A 754 -20.14 17.11 -25.19
N MET A 755 -21.12 17.44 -26.03
CA MET A 755 -21.56 18.81 -26.27
C MET A 755 -22.13 19.47 -25.01
N ALA A 756 -22.88 18.74 -24.18
CA ALA A 756 -23.40 19.26 -22.92
C ALA A 756 -22.27 19.65 -21.96
N GLN A 757 -21.22 18.82 -21.86
CA GLN A 757 -20.05 19.11 -21.02
C GLN A 757 -19.25 20.31 -21.54
N ALA A 758 -19.08 20.40 -22.87
CA ALA A 758 -18.42 21.53 -23.51
C ALA A 758 -19.21 22.84 -23.33
N GLU A 759 -20.53 22.80 -23.42
CA GLU A 759 -21.40 23.97 -23.22
C GLU A 759 -21.39 24.42 -21.76
N ARG A 760 -21.48 23.50 -20.79
CA ARG A 760 -21.30 23.82 -19.37
C ARG A 760 -19.97 24.54 -19.14
N TYR A 761 -18.87 24.02 -19.67
CA TYR A 761 -17.58 24.68 -19.56
C TYR A 761 -17.56 26.06 -20.22
N ARG A 762 -18.18 26.23 -21.39
CA ARG A 762 -18.27 27.54 -22.06
C ARG A 762 -18.94 28.58 -21.16
N GLN A 763 -20.04 28.19 -20.52
CA GLN A 763 -20.85 29.07 -19.66
C GLN A 763 -20.22 29.32 -18.29
N THR A 764 -19.73 28.27 -17.63
CA THR A 764 -19.32 28.33 -16.21
C THR A 764 -17.82 28.32 -15.99
N LYS A 765 -17.03 28.01 -17.03
CA LYS A 765 -15.59 27.71 -16.94
C LYS A 765 -15.25 26.56 -16.00
N THR A 766 -16.24 25.74 -15.63
CA THR A 766 -16.04 24.51 -14.85
C THR A 766 -15.71 23.37 -15.80
N LEU A 767 -14.53 22.77 -15.66
CA LEU A 767 -14.19 21.56 -16.40
C LEU A 767 -15.10 20.41 -15.97
N THR A 768 -15.44 19.53 -16.91
CA THR A 768 -16.33 18.39 -16.65
C THR A 768 -15.90 17.19 -17.47
N ALA A 769 -15.58 16.10 -16.79
CA ALA A 769 -15.33 14.81 -17.40
C ALA A 769 -16.12 13.77 -16.62
N SER A 770 -17.41 13.69 -16.95
CA SER A 770 -18.43 12.92 -16.25
C SER A 770 -18.12 11.43 -16.30
N ALA A 771 -17.97 10.83 -15.13
CA ALA A 771 -17.58 9.43 -14.99
C ALA A 771 -18.07 8.78 -13.70
N THR A 772 -17.97 7.45 -13.63
CA THR A 772 -17.93 6.71 -12.36
C THR A 772 -16.49 6.60 -11.88
N THR A 773 -16.20 7.07 -10.68
CA THR A 773 -14.82 7.21 -10.15
C THR A 773 -14.70 6.76 -8.70
N LEU A 774 -13.50 6.33 -8.32
CA LEU A 774 -13.14 6.01 -6.93
C LEU A 774 -12.68 7.26 -6.15
N ILE A 775 -13.12 7.39 -4.89
CA ILE A 775 -12.63 8.37 -3.92
C ILE A 775 -12.15 7.71 -2.63
N ASP A 776 -11.32 8.40 -1.86
CA ASP A 776 -10.61 7.90 -0.67
C ASP A 776 -11.46 7.83 0.62
N ARG A 777 -12.74 8.21 0.53
CA ARG A 777 -13.70 8.24 1.63
C ARG A 777 -15.08 7.77 1.17
N LYS A 778 -15.96 7.41 2.11
CA LYS A 778 -17.36 7.08 1.78
C LYS A 778 -18.02 8.20 0.95
N PRO A 779 -18.81 7.87 -0.08
CA PRO A 779 -19.29 6.53 -0.47
C PRO A 779 -18.30 5.66 -1.27
N TYR A 780 -17.04 6.06 -1.43
CA TYR A 780 -15.96 5.40 -2.19
C TYR A 780 -16.19 5.37 -3.70
N THR A 781 -17.38 5.01 -4.17
CA THR A 781 -17.76 5.16 -5.58
C THR A 781 -18.62 6.39 -5.73
N ILE A 782 -18.26 7.26 -6.68
CA ILE A 782 -19.07 8.43 -7.06
C ILE A 782 -19.37 8.37 -8.54
N HIS A 783 -20.65 8.51 -8.88
CA HIS A 783 -21.09 8.78 -10.24
C HIS A 783 -21.20 10.29 -10.43
N SER A 784 -20.20 10.90 -11.08
CA SER A 784 -20.24 12.31 -11.47
C SER A 784 -21.07 12.46 -12.75
N THR A 785 -22.40 12.49 -12.64
CA THR A 785 -23.34 12.28 -13.76
C THR A 785 -23.53 13.49 -14.66
N ILE A 786 -23.80 13.29 -15.95
CA ILE A 786 -24.37 14.38 -16.78
C ILE A 786 -25.79 14.69 -16.30
N ILE A 787 -26.55 13.64 -15.99
CA ILE A 787 -27.88 13.72 -15.40
C ILE A 787 -28.18 12.44 -14.61
N ALA A 788 -28.84 12.58 -13.47
CA ALA A 788 -29.41 11.48 -12.70
C ALA A 788 -30.76 11.90 -12.14
N GLU A 789 -31.75 11.01 -12.22
CA GLU A 789 -33.11 11.26 -11.72
C GLU A 789 -33.72 12.60 -12.19
N GLY A 790 -33.43 12.98 -13.43
CA GLY A 790 -33.91 14.24 -14.02
C GLY A 790 -33.16 15.50 -13.57
N LYS A 791 -32.15 15.39 -12.73
CA LYS A 791 -31.31 16.51 -12.26
C LYS A 791 -29.96 16.52 -12.99
N PRO A 792 -29.66 17.57 -13.78
CA PRO A 792 -28.36 17.72 -14.42
C PRO A 792 -27.23 17.90 -13.40
N TRP A 793 -26.03 17.44 -13.77
CA TRP A 793 -24.77 17.71 -13.07
C TRP A 793 -24.75 17.36 -11.58
N VAL A 794 -25.52 16.35 -11.16
CA VAL A 794 -25.45 15.83 -9.79
C VAL A 794 -24.39 14.73 -9.68
N ALA A 795 -23.71 14.66 -8.55
CA ALA A 795 -22.99 13.46 -8.15
C ALA A 795 -23.89 12.60 -7.27
N VAL A 796 -23.85 11.28 -7.47
CA VAL A 796 -24.59 10.30 -6.65
C VAL A 796 -23.69 9.13 -6.27
N GLY A 797 -23.91 8.54 -5.10
CA GLY A 797 -23.26 7.29 -4.68
C GLY A 797 -23.88 6.05 -5.35
N ASP A 798 -23.30 4.88 -5.12
CA ASP A 798 -23.82 3.58 -5.60
C ASP A 798 -25.24 3.27 -5.06
N ASP A 799 -25.60 3.84 -3.91
CA ASP A 799 -26.94 3.75 -3.30
C ASP A 799 -27.98 4.67 -3.98
N GLY A 800 -27.54 5.56 -4.86
CA GLY A 800 -28.35 6.59 -5.51
C GLY A 800 -28.47 7.89 -4.72
N GLU A 801 -27.86 7.97 -3.53
CA GLU A 801 -27.96 9.17 -2.68
C GLU A 801 -27.08 10.31 -3.25
N PRO A 802 -27.56 11.57 -3.21
CA PRO A 802 -26.78 12.71 -3.70
C PRO A 802 -25.49 12.96 -2.91
N ALA A 803 -24.40 13.25 -3.63
CA ALA A 803 -23.08 13.58 -3.09
C ALA A 803 -22.57 14.91 -3.72
N PRO A 804 -23.21 16.05 -3.42
CA PRO A 804 -23.05 17.29 -4.20
C PRO A 804 -21.64 17.87 -4.24
N ASP A 805 -20.81 17.59 -3.23
CA ASP A 805 -19.44 18.11 -3.12
C ASP A 805 -18.37 17.16 -3.69
N GLU A 806 -18.77 15.98 -4.17
CA GLU A 806 -17.85 14.91 -4.56
C GLU A 806 -17.72 14.75 -6.08
N ARG A 807 -18.25 15.68 -6.90
CA ARG A 807 -18.10 15.65 -8.36
C ARG A 807 -16.64 15.76 -8.81
N LEU A 808 -16.29 14.98 -9.81
CA LEU A 808 -14.93 14.80 -10.31
C LEU A 808 -14.84 15.06 -11.82
N VAL A 809 -13.69 15.60 -12.22
CA VAL A 809 -13.20 15.61 -13.59
C VAL A 809 -12.33 14.36 -13.76
N SER A 810 -12.84 13.34 -14.43
CA SER A 810 -12.14 12.07 -14.62
C SER A 810 -10.98 12.15 -15.61
N THR A 811 -9.82 11.63 -15.17
CA THR A 811 -8.62 11.48 -16.01
C THR A 811 -8.86 10.51 -17.17
N ALA A 812 -9.52 9.38 -16.90
CA ALA A 812 -9.79 8.36 -17.91
C ALA A 812 -10.63 8.93 -19.06
N VAL A 813 -11.67 9.69 -18.70
CA VAL A 813 -12.56 10.34 -19.65
C VAL A 813 -11.85 11.43 -20.46
N ALA A 814 -10.99 12.24 -19.82
CA ALA A 814 -10.20 13.24 -20.53
C ALA A 814 -9.28 12.62 -21.60
N PHE A 815 -8.56 11.54 -21.27
CA PHE A 815 -7.73 10.81 -22.23
C PHE A 815 -8.55 10.19 -23.36
N ALA A 816 -9.71 9.59 -23.06
CA ALA A 816 -10.55 8.97 -24.06
C ALA A 816 -11.20 9.99 -25.00
N PHE A 817 -11.64 11.13 -24.48
CA PHE A 817 -12.15 12.24 -25.29
C PHE A 817 -11.06 12.77 -26.23
N GLN A 818 -9.86 13.01 -25.72
CA GLN A 818 -8.75 13.49 -26.55
C GLN A 818 -8.36 12.48 -27.64
N ALA A 819 -8.48 11.17 -27.37
CA ALA A 819 -8.20 10.14 -28.35
C ALA A 819 -9.28 10.06 -29.45
N LEU A 820 -10.55 10.22 -29.10
CA LEU A 820 -11.68 10.06 -30.03
C LEU A 820 -12.02 11.35 -30.80
N VAL A 821 -11.78 12.52 -30.20
CA VAL A 821 -12.16 13.82 -30.78
C VAL A 821 -11.04 14.85 -30.63
N PRO A 822 -9.82 14.57 -31.12
CA PRO A 822 -8.61 15.36 -30.80
C PRO A 822 -8.64 16.83 -31.23
N ASP A 823 -9.47 17.16 -32.22
CA ASP A 823 -9.59 18.52 -32.79
C ASP A 823 -10.62 19.40 -32.07
N ASN A 824 -11.31 18.86 -31.06
CA ASN A 824 -12.28 19.62 -30.29
C ASN A 824 -11.56 20.46 -29.21
N GLU A 825 -11.80 21.78 -29.19
CA GLU A 825 -11.16 22.69 -28.24
C GLU A 825 -11.42 22.27 -26.78
N TYR A 826 -12.62 21.79 -26.45
CA TYR A 826 -12.94 21.38 -25.09
C TYR A 826 -12.20 20.11 -24.65
N THR A 827 -12.00 19.15 -25.56
CA THR A 827 -11.25 17.93 -25.22
C THR A 827 -9.77 18.24 -25.02
N GLN A 828 -9.23 19.21 -25.76
CA GLN A 828 -7.87 19.72 -25.57
C GLN A 828 -7.71 20.40 -24.20
N GLU A 829 -8.68 21.22 -23.79
CA GLU A 829 -8.72 21.81 -22.44
C GLU A 829 -8.77 20.76 -21.34
N LEU A 830 -9.60 19.71 -21.50
CA LEU A 830 -9.64 18.58 -20.56
C LEU A 830 -8.28 17.86 -20.49
N ALA A 831 -7.67 17.56 -21.64
CA ALA A 831 -6.37 16.90 -21.69
C ALA A 831 -5.28 17.73 -21.02
N ALA A 832 -5.27 19.05 -21.24
CA ALA A 832 -4.36 19.96 -20.59
C ALA A 832 -4.55 19.97 -19.06
N ALA A 833 -5.80 19.98 -18.58
CA ALA A 833 -6.11 19.98 -17.16
C ALA A 833 -5.78 18.66 -16.44
N THR A 834 -5.79 17.54 -17.15
CA THR A 834 -5.42 16.21 -16.59
C THR A 834 -3.97 15.81 -16.90
N THR A 835 -3.17 16.75 -17.41
CA THR A 835 -1.75 16.53 -17.70
C THR A 835 -1.00 16.18 -16.41
N ASP A 836 -0.12 15.17 -16.50
CA ASP A 836 0.70 14.70 -15.38
C ASP A 836 -0.06 14.32 -14.09
N LEU A 837 -1.38 14.03 -14.18
CA LEU A 837 -2.21 13.61 -13.05
C LEU A 837 -2.04 12.11 -12.75
N TYR A 838 -0.80 11.71 -12.45
CA TYR A 838 -0.45 10.33 -12.11
C TYR A 838 0.64 10.24 -11.06
N ASN A 839 0.67 9.10 -10.38
CA ASN A 839 1.79 8.67 -9.57
C ASN A 839 2.61 7.66 -10.39
N PRO A 840 3.92 7.88 -10.62
CA PRO A 840 4.74 7.00 -11.47
C PRO A 840 4.88 5.57 -10.95
N LEU A 841 4.51 5.29 -9.69
CA LEU A 841 4.59 3.98 -9.04
C LEU A 841 3.23 3.31 -8.81
N LEU A 842 2.13 4.06 -8.85
CA LEU A 842 0.78 3.57 -8.54
C LEU A 842 -0.18 3.61 -9.72
N GLY A 843 0.11 4.42 -10.74
CA GLY A 843 -0.78 4.67 -11.87
C GLY A 843 -1.39 6.07 -11.85
N PHE A 844 -2.35 6.29 -12.72
CA PHE A 844 -3.12 7.53 -12.80
C PHE A 844 -4.14 7.63 -11.66
N TYR A 845 -4.28 8.84 -11.15
CA TYR A 845 -5.37 9.20 -10.24
C TYR A 845 -6.69 9.20 -11.02
N GLU A 846 -7.79 8.94 -10.32
CA GLU A 846 -9.14 8.97 -10.90
C GLU A 846 -9.49 10.31 -11.55
N GLY A 847 -9.00 11.41 -10.98
CA GLY A 847 -9.30 12.75 -11.46
C GLY A 847 -9.02 13.82 -10.42
N PHE A 848 -9.69 14.97 -10.56
CA PHE A 848 -9.70 16.02 -9.55
C PHE A 848 -11.12 16.55 -9.32
N TYR A 849 -11.39 17.05 -8.13
CA TYR A 849 -12.71 17.54 -7.75
C TYR A 849 -13.07 18.83 -8.48
N GLU A 850 -14.25 18.88 -9.11
CA GLU A 850 -14.71 20.06 -9.87
C GLU A 850 -14.71 21.34 -9.02
N LYS A 851 -15.12 21.21 -7.76
CA LYS A 851 -15.29 22.35 -6.85
C LYS A 851 -13.97 22.89 -6.29
N THR A 852 -13.00 22.01 -6.04
CA THR A 852 -11.80 22.36 -5.27
C THR A 852 -10.50 22.30 -6.07
N GLY A 853 -10.52 21.65 -7.24
CA GLY A 853 -9.32 21.36 -8.02
C GLY A 853 -8.38 20.34 -7.38
N LYS A 854 -8.71 19.81 -6.20
CA LYS A 854 -7.87 18.81 -5.52
C LYS A 854 -7.90 17.48 -6.25
N THR A 855 -6.76 16.82 -6.36
CA THR A 855 -6.66 15.45 -6.87
C THR A 855 -7.49 14.48 -6.02
N ALA A 856 -8.20 13.57 -6.68
CA ALA A 856 -8.87 12.46 -6.03
C ALA A 856 -7.92 11.27 -5.93
N ILE A 857 -7.57 10.90 -4.69
CA ILE A 857 -6.58 9.87 -4.40
C ILE A 857 -7.26 8.49 -4.46
N GLY A 858 -7.71 8.12 -5.68
CA GLY A 858 -8.16 6.78 -6.02
C GLY A 858 -7.33 6.23 -7.18
N PHE A 859 -7.16 4.91 -7.23
CA PHE A 859 -6.52 4.23 -8.35
C PHE A 859 -7.29 2.96 -8.71
N THR A 860 -7.76 2.88 -9.95
CA THR A 860 -8.50 1.72 -10.46
C THR A 860 -7.88 1.11 -11.71
N SER A 861 -8.19 -0.16 -11.92
CA SER A 861 -7.87 -0.87 -13.15
C SER A 861 -8.55 -0.24 -14.36
N SER A 862 -9.79 0.23 -14.20
CA SER A 862 -10.57 0.89 -15.26
C SER A 862 -9.94 2.19 -15.75
N THR A 863 -9.52 3.08 -14.83
CA THR A 863 -8.85 4.34 -15.22
C THR A 863 -7.57 4.07 -16.00
N ASN A 864 -6.70 3.21 -15.45
CA ASN A 864 -5.39 2.93 -16.05
C ASN A 864 -5.50 2.12 -17.35
N SER A 865 -6.46 1.20 -17.44
CA SER A 865 -6.75 0.49 -18.69
C SER A 865 -7.25 1.44 -19.78
N THR A 866 -8.18 2.33 -19.46
CA THR A 866 -8.74 3.29 -20.40
C THR A 866 -7.68 4.25 -20.94
N ILE A 867 -6.74 4.69 -20.10
CA ILE A 867 -5.63 5.53 -20.53
C ILE A 867 -4.70 4.79 -21.51
N LEU A 868 -4.31 3.55 -21.20
CA LEU A 868 -3.53 2.71 -22.12
C LEU A 868 -4.24 2.50 -23.46
N GLN A 869 -5.54 2.23 -23.41
CA GLN A 869 -6.38 2.06 -24.60
C GLN A 869 -6.49 3.36 -25.41
N SER A 870 -6.63 4.51 -24.74
CA SER A 870 -6.70 5.83 -25.39
C SER A 870 -5.39 6.18 -26.10
N LEU A 871 -4.25 5.86 -25.50
CA LEU A 871 -2.93 6.02 -26.10
C LEU A 871 -2.74 5.08 -27.29
N LEU A 872 -3.20 3.82 -27.20
CA LEU A 872 -3.22 2.89 -28.33
C LEU A 872 -4.10 3.38 -29.47
N TYR A 873 -5.32 3.84 -29.16
CA TYR A 873 -6.22 4.41 -30.15
C TYR A 873 -5.55 5.62 -30.84
N SER A 874 -4.98 6.55 -30.08
CA SER A 874 -4.30 7.73 -30.62
C SER A 874 -3.10 7.37 -31.51
N ALA A 875 -2.36 6.31 -31.17
CA ALA A 875 -1.21 5.85 -31.94
C ALA A 875 -1.61 5.06 -33.21
N THR A 876 -2.85 4.57 -33.30
CA THR A 876 -3.30 3.67 -34.38
C THR A 876 -4.42 4.25 -35.24
N GLN A 877 -5.14 5.25 -34.73
CA GLN A 877 -6.28 5.93 -35.36
C GLN A 877 -7.39 4.97 -35.81
N GLN A 878 -7.60 3.90 -35.04
CA GLN A 878 -8.65 2.92 -35.31
C GLN A 878 -9.09 2.23 -34.02
N PRO A 879 -10.35 1.76 -33.95
CA PRO A 879 -10.79 0.92 -32.85
C PRO A 879 -9.91 -0.32 -32.77
N PHE A 880 -9.52 -0.72 -31.56
CA PHE A 880 -8.54 -1.80 -31.46
C PHE A 880 -9.16 -3.20 -31.54
N ILE A 881 -10.47 -3.37 -31.35
CA ILE A 881 -11.12 -4.67 -31.63
C ILE A 881 -11.31 -4.82 -33.13
N GLN A 882 -10.56 -5.76 -33.73
CA GLN A 882 -10.54 -6.02 -35.18
C GLN A 882 -11.24 -7.35 -35.56
N PRO A 883 -11.67 -7.52 -36.82
CA PRO A 883 -12.39 -8.71 -37.23
C PRO A 883 -11.57 -9.99 -37.12
N ASN A 884 -12.12 -11.00 -36.45
CA ASN A 884 -11.52 -12.33 -36.36
C ASN A 884 -12.02 -13.24 -37.50
N ARG A 885 -11.12 -13.71 -38.36
CA ARG A 885 -11.45 -14.58 -39.50
C ARG A 885 -11.44 -16.08 -39.16
N ASN A 886 -11.15 -16.46 -37.92
CA ASN A 886 -11.07 -17.87 -37.53
C ASN A 886 -12.47 -18.46 -37.28
N ALA A 887 -13.19 -18.76 -38.36
CA ALA A 887 -14.50 -19.43 -38.32
C ALA A 887 -14.43 -20.92 -37.92
N LYS A 888 -13.24 -21.47 -37.68
CA LYS A 888 -13.02 -22.89 -37.34
C LYS A 888 -12.52 -23.09 -35.91
N SER A 889 -12.64 -22.09 -35.04
CA SER A 889 -12.22 -22.21 -33.64
C SER A 889 -13.13 -23.17 -32.84
N PRO A 890 -12.70 -23.70 -31.68
CA PRO A 890 -13.55 -24.56 -30.85
C PRO A 890 -14.94 -23.97 -30.55
N TRP A 891 -15.04 -22.65 -30.32
CA TRP A 891 -16.30 -21.93 -30.14
C TRP A 891 -17.26 -22.12 -31.33
N TRP A 892 -16.81 -21.78 -32.54
CA TRP A 892 -17.66 -21.88 -33.74
C TRP A 892 -18.04 -23.32 -34.10
N ARG A 893 -17.15 -24.29 -33.82
CA ARG A 893 -17.47 -25.72 -33.98
C ARG A 893 -18.54 -26.17 -32.99
N ALA A 894 -18.47 -25.73 -31.74
CA ALA A 894 -19.47 -26.07 -30.73
C ALA A 894 -20.85 -25.52 -31.15
N ILE A 895 -20.92 -24.27 -31.63
CA ILE A 895 -22.17 -23.70 -32.17
C ILE A 895 -22.67 -24.49 -33.38
N ALA A 896 -21.81 -24.77 -34.36
CA ALA A 896 -22.19 -25.51 -35.56
C ALA A 896 -22.67 -26.93 -35.26
N SER A 897 -22.19 -27.54 -34.17
CA SER A 897 -22.66 -28.85 -33.71
C SER A 897 -24.05 -28.84 -33.04
N GLY A 898 -24.62 -27.66 -32.80
CA GLY A 898 -25.95 -27.52 -32.21
C GLY A 898 -26.05 -27.92 -30.73
N ASN A 899 -24.92 -27.99 -30.01
CA ASN A 899 -24.89 -28.32 -28.59
C ASN A 899 -25.42 -27.14 -27.75
N SER A 900 -26.74 -27.06 -27.59
CA SER A 900 -27.45 -25.92 -27.00
C SER A 900 -27.59 -25.96 -25.48
N GLY A 901 -27.08 -27.00 -24.80
CA GLY A 901 -27.26 -27.18 -23.35
C GLY A 901 -26.67 -26.07 -22.46
N ARG A 902 -25.84 -25.18 -23.04
CA ARG A 902 -25.22 -24.03 -22.38
C ARG A 902 -25.72 -22.68 -22.91
N GLY A 903 -26.79 -22.66 -23.73
CA GLY A 903 -27.33 -21.43 -24.29
C GLY A 903 -26.41 -20.74 -25.30
N LEU A 904 -25.62 -21.54 -26.04
CA LEU A 904 -24.78 -21.02 -27.12
C LEU A 904 -25.63 -20.34 -28.22
N PRO A 905 -25.04 -19.44 -29.02
CA PRO A 905 -25.72 -18.86 -30.18
C PRO A 905 -26.27 -19.91 -31.14
N THR A 906 -27.31 -19.54 -31.89
CA THR A 906 -27.92 -20.42 -32.89
C THR A 906 -27.20 -20.38 -34.24
N ILE A 907 -26.40 -19.35 -34.50
CA ILE A 907 -25.71 -19.16 -35.77
C ILE A 907 -24.19 -19.14 -35.53
N ALA A 908 -23.45 -20.00 -36.24
CA ALA A 908 -22.00 -20.11 -36.15
C ALA A 908 -21.24 -18.98 -36.89
N LYS A 909 -21.69 -17.73 -36.73
CA LYS A 909 -21.01 -16.54 -37.26
C LYS A 909 -21.24 -15.33 -36.33
N PRO A 910 -20.31 -14.36 -36.29
CA PRO A 910 -20.55 -13.09 -35.60
C PRO A 910 -21.83 -12.40 -36.09
N GLN A 911 -22.57 -11.79 -35.15
CA GLN A 911 -23.75 -10.95 -35.41
C GLN A 911 -23.39 -9.45 -35.49
N ALA A 912 -22.10 -9.14 -35.55
CA ALA A 912 -21.58 -7.82 -35.84
C ALA A 912 -20.57 -7.90 -36.99
N GLN A 913 -20.47 -6.81 -37.75
CA GLN A 913 -19.52 -6.64 -38.84
C GLN A 913 -18.82 -5.30 -38.72
N MET A 914 -17.56 -5.24 -39.16
CA MET A 914 -16.81 -3.98 -39.22
C MET A 914 -17.08 -3.27 -40.54
N MET A 915 -17.49 -2.01 -40.43
CA MET A 915 -17.68 -1.07 -41.52
C MET A 915 -16.52 -0.06 -41.54
N SER A 916 -16.35 0.60 -42.68
CA SER A 916 -15.43 1.71 -42.82
C SER A 916 -16.09 2.76 -43.70
N ASP A 917 -16.11 4.00 -43.23
CA ASP A 917 -16.52 5.16 -44.02
C ASP A 917 -15.58 6.34 -43.75
N ASN A 918 -15.97 7.56 -44.17
CA ASN A 918 -15.18 8.78 -43.98
C ASN A 918 -14.96 9.15 -42.51
N ALA A 919 -15.80 8.66 -41.59
CA ALA A 919 -15.68 8.88 -40.16
C ALA A 919 -14.85 7.78 -39.46
N GLY A 920 -14.26 6.85 -40.22
CA GLY A 920 -13.37 5.81 -39.73
C GLY A 920 -13.97 4.41 -39.75
N LYS A 921 -13.32 3.50 -39.02
CA LYS A 921 -13.80 2.11 -38.85
C LYS A 921 -14.66 2.00 -37.61
N TYR A 922 -15.74 1.23 -37.71
CA TYR A 922 -16.62 0.95 -36.58
C TYR A 922 -17.36 -0.37 -36.78
N TRP A 923 -17.82 -0.98 -35.70
CA TRP A 923 -18.67 -2.16 -35.76
C TRP A 923 -20.15 -1.78 -35.89
N VAL A 924 -20.92 -2.52 -36.69
CA VAL A 924 -22.41 -2.43 -36.77
C VAL A 924 -23.03 -3.81 -36.60
N THR A 925 -24.26 -3.88 -36.12
CA THR A 925 -25.02 -5.13 -36.11
C THR A 925 -25.12 -5.63 -37.55
N SER A 926 -24.86 -6.91 -37.79
CA SER A 926 -24.99 -7.49 -39.13
C SER A 926 -26.46 -7.49 -39.54
N ASP A 927 -26.74 -7.07 -40.78
CA ASP A 927 -28.07 -7.25 -41.37
C ASP A 927 -28.36 -8.75 -41.47
N ARG A 928 -29.57 -9.16 -41.06
CA ARG A 928 -29.96 -10.58 -41.01
C ARG A 928 -30.21 -11.16 -42.39
#